data_AF-A0A3E0LCD3-F1
#
_entry.id   AF-A0A3E0LCD3-F1
#
_cell.length_a   1.000
_cell.length_b   1.000
_cell.length_c   1.000
_cell.angle_alpha   90.00
_cell.angle_beta   90.00
_cell.angle_gamma   90.00
#
_symmetry.space_group_name_H-M   'P 1'
#
loop_
_entity.id
_entity.type
_entity.pdbx_description
1 polymer ?
#
loop_
_entity_poly.entity_id
_entity_poly.type
_entity_poly.pdbx_seq_one_letter_code
_entity_poly.pdbx_strand_id
1 'polypeptide(L)'
;MPPYGTIASNEEPSPESIRNTSVSDQATNNDALGFEPYVIAIAEFLLHEQTQPPLTLSVEGEWGSGKSSFMKMLEEYLRKKGGQTVWFNAWRHDKAESVWATFALSFIQQISTPKNWRDLPRVVLGHFKLQLLRFNLEKGLFELIKALPVIIFVICASIAIPFILIVYGVEGINELIRATTSPDVFWSKINSVVKLLFTAVGLTLSGAGIFAGIKSLLRNFQRLLQNPKNNLIKYIEAPDYKKQSAFVEEFHEDFAKIVDAYIGNDRVYVFIDDLDRCEHPKSADLMQAINLMIADDPSVVFILGMDREKVAASLAVRYENILKYLPSETPEIDPYILARRSANKGLAYGYTFIEKFVQLPFLVPQPSQSDFERFLTQLATSNPSNLQPAKPHFTFFQSFWGKSALSPRNNSKKGSISPIRESNPSSSHDTTIESEQTEKQKARAAVIKRLEAIQVNKSDNRDSQTVRNVIMMVAPALDYNPRRIKHFINVFRLKVYIANETGLFFEKRDENDNLLDPSLTFEQLGKFTAISLKWPLLLSDLENDKKILAKLEEFARVELYKEEESIRYWGSHTKLKALMAYGHKRFATNSKFSLAEVNVDKLLKVSPRVIRSANEPNFNLEMVDIAAGKFNMGSNEHENEKPIHEVIVPAFQIGKYPVTQAQYQAVMGFNPSHFSENPQNPVEFVSSFDAQAFCEKLSKLTGKNYRLPTEAEWEYACRAGTETRFSFGDDENQLGDYAWFDGNSNNTTHPVGEKEHNNWEIYDMHGNVWEWCADSYHESYARKPDNIKGNASIPWYGGYINTKQLLRGGACDSYPGLCRSAYRGDSDVLGYGHGFRVVCDLP
;
A
#
# COMPACT_ATOMS: atom_id res chain seq x y z
N MET A 1 1.22 33.38 -10.09
CA MET A 1 0.33 34.29 -9.33
C MET A 1 -0.84 34.66 -10.22
N PRO A 2 -2.10 34.37 -9.82
CA PRO A 2 -3.28 35.08 -10.33
C PRO A 2 -3.88 36.01 -9.25
N PRO A 3 -4.68 37.01 -9.63
CA PRO A 3 -5.10 38.12 -8.77
C PRO A 3 -6.31 37.74 -7.89
N TYR A 4 -6.26 38.13 -6.62
CA TYR A 4 -7.34 37.98 -5.66
C TYR A 4 -8.44 39.03 -5.91
N GLY A 5 -9.64 38.57 -6.24
CA GLY A 5 -10.85 39.38 -6.24
C GLY A 5 -11.33 39.66 -4.83
N THR A 6 -11.50 40.93 -4.50
CA THR A 6 -12.15 41.44 -3.29
C THR A 6 -13.65 41.16 -3.36
N ILE A 7 -14.20 40.46 -2.37
CA ILE A 7 -15.64 40.52 -2.08
C ILE A 7 -15.77 40.82 -0.59
N ALA A 8 -16.14 42.05 -0.29
CA ALA A 8 -16.78 42.42 0.96
C ALA A 8 -18.29 42.34 0.71
N SER A 9 -18.98 41.41 1.37
CA SER A 9 -20.43 41.41 1.45
C SER A 9 -20.87 41.07 2.88
N ASN A 10 -21.61 42.02 3.46
CA ASN A 10 -22.36 41.87 4.70
C ASN A 10 -23.57 40.95 4.45
N GLU A 11 -23.35 39.64 4.34
CA GLU A 11 -24.43 38.65 4.41
C GLU A 11 -24.42 37.99 5.80
N GLU A 12 -25.58 37.88 6.46
CA GLU A 12 -25.72 37.07 7.66
C GLU A 12 -25.22 35.64 7.37
N PRO A 13 -24.43 35.01 8.26
CA PRO A 13 -23.83 33.72 7.99
C PRO A 13 -24.93 32.66 7.84
N SER A 14 -25.06 32.11 6.63
CA SER A 14 -25.89 30.93 6.37
C SER A 14 -25.48 29.78 7.30
N PRO A 15 -26.42 29.01 7.88
CA PRO A 15 -26.11 27.95 8.82
C PRO A 15 -25.22 26.88 8.18
N GLU A 16 -24.21 26.41 8.92
CA GLU A 16 -23.27 25.39 8.44
C GLU A 16 -23.96 24.02 8.37
N SER A 17 -24.19 23.51 7.15
CA SER A 17 -24.69 22.15 6.91
C SER A 17 -23.58 21.19 6.46
N ILE A 18 -23.72 19.92 6.85
CA ILE A 18 -22.87 18.83 6.38
C ILE A 18 -23.69 17.58 6.13
N ARG A 19 -23.33 16.84 5.08
CA ARG A 19 -24.06 15.65 4.65
C ARG A 19 -23.71 14.43 5.50
N ASN A 20 -24.71 13.62 5.87
CA ASN A 20 -24.56 12.40 6.68
C ASN A 20 -24.28 11.11 5.88
N THR A 21 -23.82 11.21 4.63
CA THR A 21 -23.56 10.05 3.77
C THR A 21 -22.10 9.96 3.36
N SER A 22 -21.63 8.74 3.10
CA SER A 22 -20.31 8.48 2.56
C SER A 22 -20.31 8.52 1.03
N VAL A 23 -19.19 8.95 0.46
CA VAL A 23 -18.89 8.84 -0.98
C VAL A 23 -18.23 7.48 -1.27
N SER A 24 -18.71 6.80 -2.33
CA SER A 24 -18.14 5.54 -2.80
C SER A 24 -16.81 5.72 -3.52
N ASP A 25 -15.88 4.81 -3.23
CA ASP A 25 -14.52 4.76 -3.79
C ASP A 25 -14.39 3.83 -5.01
N GLN A 26 -15.50 3.54 -5.70
CA GLN A 26 -15.47 2.72 -6.91
C GLN A 26 -15.14 3.54 -8.16
N ALA A 27 -14.40 2.92 -9.09
CA ALA A 27 -14.16 3.45 -10.43
C ALA A 27 -15.47 3.53 -11.21
N THR A 28 -15.66 4.63 -11.94
CA THR A 28 -16.92 4.99 -12.62
C THR A 28 -16.66 5.34 -14.09
N ASN A 29 -17.69 5.24 -14.92
CA ASN A 29 -17.69 5.68 -16.31
C ASN A 29 -18.21 7.13 -16.48
N ASN A 30 -18.68 7.76 -15.40
CA ASN A 30 -19.14 9.14 -15.44
C ASN A 30 -17.95 10.10 -15.39
N ASP A 31 -17.85 10.98 -16.39
CA ASP A 31 -16.77 11.96 -16.46
C ASP A 31 -17.00 13.16 -15.54
N ALA A 32 -16.47 13.04 -14.33
CA ALA A 32 -16.45 14.12 -13.37
C ALA A 32 -15.14 14.93 -13.41
N LEU A 33 -14.10 14.43 -14.08
CA LEU A 33 -12.71 14.92 -13.95
C LEU A 33 -12.13 15.45 -15.27
N GLY A 34 -12.91 15.47 -16.35
CA GLY A 34 -12.51 15.99 -17.66
C GLY A 34 -11.72 14.98 -18.50
N PHE A 35 -11.94 13.68 -18.29
CA PHE A 35 -11.25 12.62 -19.03
C PHE A 35 -11.83 12.36 -20.42
N GLU A 36 -13.06 12.76 -20.70
CA GLU A 36 -13.79 12.43 -21.92
C GLU A 36 -13.05 12.82 -23.22
N PRO A 37 -12.47 14.02 -23.38
CA PRO A 37 -11.77 14.39 -24.61
C PRO A 37 -10.57 13.47 -24.92
N TYR A 38 -9.83 13.07 -23.88
CA TYR A 38 -8.67 12.19 -24.00
C TYR A 38 -9.08 10.75 -24.32
N VAL A 39 -10.15 10.27 -23.67
CA VAL A 39 -10.73 8.95 -23.95
C VAL A 39 -11.19 8.86 -25.40
N ILE A 40 -11.89 9.88 -25.90
CA ILE A 40 -12.34 9.93 -27.29
C ILE A 40 -11.14 9.92 -28.25
N ALA A 41 -10.13 10.76 -28.01
CA ALA A 41 -8.95 10.84 -28.88
C ALA A 41 -8.20 9.51 -28.96
N ILE A 42 -7.98 8.84 -27.82
CA ILE A 42 -7.34 7.52 -27.78
C ILE A 42 -8.22 6.46 -28.45
N ALA A 43 -9.51 6.45 -28.19
CA ALA A 43 -10.41 5.47 -28.79
C ALA A 43 -10.44 5.59 -30.32
N GLU A 44 -10.57 6.81 -30.85
CA GLU A 44 -10.56 7.06 -32.30
C GLU A 44 -9.21 6.69 -32.93
N PHE A 45 -8.08 6.95 -32.25
CA PHE A 45 -6.77 6.48 -32.68
C PHE A 45 -6.70 4.95 -32.75
N LEU A 46 -7.20 4.25 -31.73
CA LEU A 46 -7.18 2.78 -31.64
C LEU A 46 -8.16 2.09 -32.61
N LEU A 47 -9.25 2.77 -32.97
CA LEU A 47 -10.28 2.27 -33.91
C LEU A 47 -9.90 2.53 -35.37
N HIS A 48 -8.98 3.46 -35.64
CA HIS A 48 -8.59 3.80 -37.00
C HIS A 48 -8.06 2.58 -37.78
N GLU A 49 -8.52 2.39 -39.02
CA GLU A 49 -8.23 1.18 -39.82
C GLU A 49 -6.72 0.98 -40.08
N GLN A 50 -5.95 2.07 -40.15
CA GLN A 50 -4.50 2.03 -40.36
C GLN A 50 -3.69 1.81 -39.07
N THR A 51 -4.32 1.84 -37.89
CA THR A 51 -3.63 1.53 -36.63
C THR A 51 -3.47 0.01 -36.52
N GLN A 52 -2.29 -0.49 -36.89
CA GLN A 52 -1.99 -1.91 -36.94
C GLN A 52 -1.59 -2.44 -35.55
N PRO A 53 -2.19 -3.53 -35.06
CA PRO A 53 -1.67 -4.28 -33.93
C PRO A 53 -0.45 -5.14 -34.36
N PRO A 54 0.34 -5.66 -33.40
CA PRO A 54 0.14 -5.57 -31.96
C PRO A 54 0.54 -4.18 -31.41
N LEU A 55 -0.24 -3.66 -30.47
CA LEU A 55 -0.03 -2.34 -29.88
C LEU A 55 -0.32 -2.36 -28.38
N THR A 56 0.55 -1.76 -27.59
CA THR A 56 0.39 -1.62 -26.14
C THR A 56 0.35 -0.14 -25.75
N LEU A 57 -0.79 0.25 -25.18
CA LEU A 57 -1.03 1.53 -24.53
C LEU A 57 -0.91 1.33 -23.01
N SER A 58 -0.17 2.20 -22.33
CA SER A 58 -0.23 2.30 -20.87
C SER A 58 -1.05 3.52 -20.45
N VAL A 59 -1.93 3.34 -19.48
CA VAL A 59 -2.64 4.40 -18.77
C VAL A 59 -1.98 4.56 -17.41
N GLU A 60 -1.16 5.59 -17.28
CA GLU A 60 -0.21 5.78 -16.19
C GLU A 60 -0.66 6.83 -15.18
N GLY A 61 -0.22 6.70 -13.94
CA GLY A 61 -0.41 7.71 -12.90
C GLY A 61 -0.34 7.13 -11.50
N GLU A 62 -0.29 7.99 -10.49
CA GLU A 62 -0.24 7.56 -9.10
C GLU A 62 -1.47 6.74 -8.68
N TRP A 63 -1.33 6.01 -7.59
CA TRP A 63 -2.46 5.32 -6.97
C TRP A 63 -3.62 6.27 -6.64
N GLY A 64 -4.81 5.97 -7.14
CA GLY A 64 -6.01 6.78 -6.93
C GLY A 64 -6.21 7.97 -7.89
N SER A 65 -5.33 8.16 -8.88
CA SER A 65 -5.43 9.27 -9.86
C SER A 65 -6.66 9.21 -10.78
N GLY A 66 -7.25 8.03 -10.96
CA GLY A 66 -8.41 7.83 -11.83
C GLY A 66 -8.19 6.87 -13.01
N LYS A 67 -7.02 6.21 -13.12
CA LYS A 67 -6.68 5.23 -14.18
C LYS A 67 -7.80 4.23 -14.50
N SER A 68 -8.32 3.53 -13.48
CA SER A 68 -9.39 2.55 -13.67
C SER A 68 -10.69 3.17 -14.19
N SER A 69 -11.02 4.41 -13.79
CA SER A 69 -12.18 5.12 -14.34
C SER A 69 -11.95 5.50 -15.80
N PHE A 70 -10.76 6.01 -16.13
CA PHE A 70 -10.34 6.31 -17.49
C PHE A 70 -10.44 5.07 -18.40
N MET A 71 -9.89 3.94 -17.95
CA MET A 71 -9.95 2.68 -18.71
C MET A 71 -11.38 2.16 -18.87
N LYS A 72 -12.24 2.29 -17.87
CA LYS A 72 -13.67 1.93 -18.01
C LYS A 72 -14.39 2.79 -19.04
N MET A 73 -14.12 4.10 -19.06
CA MET A 73 -14.67 5.01 -20.08
C MET A 73 -14.18 4.62 -21.48
N LEU A 74 -12.89 4.31 -21.63
CA LEU A 74 -12.31 3.84 -22.89
C LEU A 74 -12.91 2.51 -23.33
N GLU A 75 -13.03 1.53 -22.43
CA GLU A 75 -13.67 0.24 -22.73
C GLU A 75 -15.12 0.44 -23.21
N GLU A 76 -15.90 1.27 -22.52
CA GLU A 76 -17.28 1.53 -22.91
C GLU A 76 -17.37 2.19 -24.29
N TYR A 77 -16.49 3.14 -24.59
CA TYR A 77 -16.45 3.80 -25.89
C TYR A 77 -16.10 2.82 -27.02
N LEU A 78 -15.05 2.00 -26.84
CA LEU A 78 -14.64 0.98 -27.81
C LEU A 78 -15.76 -0.04 -28.05
N ARG A 79 -16.42 -0.53 -26.99
CA ARG A 79 -17.57 -1.44 -27.12
C ARG A 79 -18.74 -0.84 -27.87
N LYS A 80 -19.07 0.44 -27.63
CA LYS A 80 -20.15 1.15 -28.34
C LYS A 80 -19.87 1.26 -29.84
N LYS A 81 -18.60 1.34 -30.24
CA LYS A 81 -18.16 1.39 -31.64
C LYS A 81 -17.98 -0.01 -32.26
N GLY A 82 -18.34 -1.08 -31.55
CA GLY A 82 -18.27 -2.46 -32.05
C GLY A 82 -16.97 -3.20 -31.74
N GLY A 83 -16.02 -2.58 -31.02
CA GLY A 83 -14.77 -3.22 -30.61
C GLY A 83 -14.99 -4.33 -29.59
N GLN A 84 -14.26 -5.44 -29.73
CA GLN A 84 -14.28 -6.53 -28.77
C GLN A 84 -13.34 -6.21 -27.59
N THR A 85 -13.84 -6.27 -26.36
CA THR A 85 -13.04 -5.97 -25.16
C THR A 85 -12.93 -7.16 -24.22
N VAL A 86 -11.77 -7.28 -23.58
CA VAL A 86 -11.47 -8.23 -22.50
C VAL A 86 -10.98 -7.43 -21.30
N TRP A 87 -11.48 -7.71 -20.10
CA TRP A 87 -11.01 -7.06 -18.87
C TRP A 87 -10.38 -8.08 -17.93
N PHE A 88 -9.17 -7.79 -17.45
CA PHE A 88 -8.46 -8.60 -16.47
C PHE A 88 -7.95 -7.72 -15.33
N ASN A 89 -8.22 -8.15 -14.08
CA ASN A 89 -7.70 -7.48 -12.90
C ASN A 89 -6.58 -8.35 -12.32
N ALA A 90 -5.33 -7.92 -12.48
CA ALA A 90 -4.17 -8.74 -12.15
C ALA A 90 -4.10 -9.05 -10.65
N TRP A 91 -4.36 -8.05 -9.81
CA TRP A 91 -4.31 -8.17 -8.35
C TRP A 91 -5.29 -9.19 -7.77
N ARG A 92 -6.47 -9.39 -8.35
CA ARG A 92 -7.43 -10.42 -7.90
C ARG A 92 -6.88 -11.84 -8.03
N HIS A 93 -5.91 -12.05 -8.89
CA HIS A 93 -5.31 -13.34 -9.18
C HIS A 93 -3.86 -13.44 -8.67
N ASP A 94 -3.43 -12.50 -7.83
CA ASP A 94 -2.06 -12.43 -7.31
C ASP A 94 -1.69 -13.63 -6.44
N LYS A 95 -2.67 -14.35 -5.87
CA LYS A 95 -2.44 -15.60 -5.12
C LYS A 95 -2.30 -16.84 -5.99
N ALA A 96 -2.52 -16.74 -7.30
CA ALA A 96 -2.34 -17.87 -8.20
C ALA A 96 -0.85 -18.20 -8.33
N GLU A 97 -0.53 -19.49 -8.53
CA GLU A 97 0.85 -19.94 -8.78
C GLU A 97 1.46 -19.26 -10.01
N SER A 98 0.64 -18.92 -11.02
CA SER A 98 1.03 -18.09 -12.15
C SER A 98 -0.10 -17.13 -12.59
N VAL A 99 0.18 -15.82 -12.47
CA VAL A 99 -0.77 -14.75 -12.84
C VAL A 99 -1.05 -14.75 -14.35
N TRP A 100 -0.02 -15.00 -15.17
CA TRP A 100 -0.13 -15.02 -16.62
C TRP A 100 -1.02 -16.15 -17.15
N ALA A 101 -0.98 -17.34 -16.55
CA ALA A 101 -1.82 -18.46 -16.96
C ALA A 101 -3.29 -18.17 -16.65
N THR A 102 -3.53 -17.55 -15.49
CA THR A 102 -4.86 -17.08 -15.10
C THR A 102 -5.38 -16.01 -16.05
N PHE A 103 -4.50 -15.11 -16.51
CA PHE A 103 -4.80 -14.16 -17.57
C PHE A 103 -5.19 -14.87 -18.87
N ALA A 104 -4.37 -15.80 -19.38
CA ALA A 104 -4.66 -16.54 -20.62
C ALA A 104 -6.01 -17.26 -20.55
N LEU A 105 -6.30 -17.95 -19.45
CA LEU A 105 -7.59 -18.62 -19.24
C LEU A 105 -8.77 -17.65 -19.20
N SER A 106 -8.60 -16.51 -18.53
CA SER A 106 -9.62 -15.46 -18.46
C SER A 106 -9.87 -14.83 -19.83
N PHE A 107 -8.81 -14.56 -20.59
CA PHE A 107 -8.88 -14.03 -21.94
C PHE A 107 -9.68 -14.95 -22.84
N ILE A 108 -9.29 -16.24 -22.91
CA ILE A 108 -9.95 -17.25 -23.75
C ILE A 108 -11.43 -17.38 -23.36
N GLN A 109 -11.71 -17.46 -22.06
CA GLN A 109 -13.08 -17.54 -21.57
C GLN A 109 -13.93 -16.34 -22.02
N GLN A 110 -13.38 -15.13 -22.00
CA GLN A 110 -14.12 -13.92 -22.36
C GLN A 110 -14.36 -13.81 -23.88
N ILE A 111 -13.43 -14.25 -24.72
CA ILE A 111 -13.59 -14.18 -26.19
C ILE A 111 -14.45 -15.33 -26.74
N SER A 112 -14.45 -16.50 -26.06
CA SER A 112 -15.21 -17.69 -26.46
C SER A 112 -16.62 -17.74 -25.89
N THR A 113 -17.02 -16.80 -25.03
CA THR A 113 -18.37 -16.74 -24.44
C THR A 113 -19.18 -15.65 -25.13
N PRO A 114 -20.39 -15.95 -25.67
CA PRO A 114 -21.21 -14.93 -26.29
C PRO A 114 -21.74 -13.97 -25.22
N LYS A 115 -21.47 -12.67 -25.35
CA LYS A 115 -21.96 -11.65 -24.40
C LYS A 115 -23.40 -11.26 -24.73
N ASN A 116 -23.74 -11.20 -26.02
CA ASN A 116 -25.08 -10.91 -26.52
C ASN A 116 -25.49 -11.93 -27.61
N TRP A 117 -26.79 -11.96 -27.95
CA TRP A 117 -27.32 -12.82 -29.03
C TRP A 117 -26.66 -12.59 -30.40
N ARG A 118 -26.14 -11.38 -30.64
CA ARG A 118 -25.39 -11.02 -31.86
C ARG A 118 -24.02 -11.68 -31.95
N ASP A 119 -23.41 -12.06 -30.82
CA ASP A 119 -22.09 -12.69 -30.79
C ASP A 119 -22.16 -14.20 -30.98
N LEU A 120 -23.36 -14.78 -30.82
CA LEU A 120 -23.58 -16.23 -30.87
C LEU A 120 -23.12 -16.88 -32.19
N PRO A 121 -23.41 -16.32 -33.38
CA PRO A 121 -22.94 -16.89 -34.65
C PRO A 121 -21.41 -16.90 -34.74
N ARG A 122 -20.74 -15.80 -34.34
CA ARG A 122 -19.28 -15.69 -34.32
C ARG A 122 -18.66 -16.74 -33.40
N VAL A 123 -19.19 -16.91 -32.19
CA VAL A 123 -18.67 -17.88 -31.23
C VAL A 123 -18.84 -19.32 -31.72
N VAL A 124 -20.01 -19.66 -32.28
CA VAL A 124 -20.27 -21.00 -32.83
C VAL A 124 -19.36 -21.29 -34.02
N LEU A 125 -19.21 -20.31 -34.93
CA LEU A 125 -18.30 -20.44 -36.07
C LEU A 125 -16.84 -20.53 -35.61
N GLY A 126 -16.46 -19.80 -34.56
CA GLY A 126 -15.13 -19.86 -33.97
C GLY A 126 -14.82 -21.21 -33.36
N HIS A 127 -15.75 -21.83 -32.63
CA HIS A 127 -15.58 -23.22 -32.17
C HIS A 127 -15.36 -24.20 -33.34
N PHE A 128 -16.09 -24.02 -34.43
CA PHE A 128 -15.93 -24.84 -35.63
C PHE A 128 -14.57 -24.60 -36.31
N LYS A 129 -14.19 -23.33 -36.52
CA LYS A 129 -12.90 -22.92 -37.09
C LYS A 129 -11.73 -23.41 -36.23
N LEU A 130 -11.83 -23.34 -34.91
CA LEU A 130 -10.80 -23.84 -34.00
C LEU A 130 -10.60 -25.36 -34.12
N GLN A 131 -11.69 -26.13 -34.23
CA GLN A 131 -11.59 -27.57 -34.46
C GLN A 131 -10.95 -27.90 -35.82
N LEU A 132 -11.21 -27.09 -36.85
CA LEU A 132 -10.53 -27.21 -38.14
C LEU A 132 -9.05 -26.84 -38.07
N LEU A 133 -8.68 -25.75 -37.39
CA LEU A 133 -7.29 -25.29 -37.25
C LEU A 133 -6.43 -26.25 -36.41
N ARG A 134 -7.05 -26.96 -35.46
CA ARG A 134 -6.39 -28.00 -34.66
C ARG A 134 -6.28 -29.34 -35.38
N PHE A 135 -6.90 -29.49 -36.56
CA PHE A 135 -6.86 -30.72 -37.33
C PHE A 135 -5.50 -30.90 -38.01
N ASN A 136 -4.75 -31.93 -37.59
CA ASN A 136 -3.46 -32.26 -38.17
C ASN A 136 -3.54 -33.61 -38.90
N LEU A 137 -3.38 -33.58 -40.24
CA LEU A 137 -3.44 -34.75 -41.13
C LEU A 137 -2.37 -35.81 -40.80
N GLU A 138 -1.26 -35.43 -40.17
CA GLU A 138 -0.17 -36.34 -39.80
C GLU A 138 -0.52 -37.25 -38.61
N LYS A 139 -1.54 -36.92 -37.81
CA LYS A 139 -1.95 -37.69 -36.63
C LYS A 139 -3.01 -38.79 -36.89
N GLY A 140 -3.38 -39.02 -38.16
CA GLY A 140 -4.08 -40.23 -38.63
C GLY A 140 -5.63 -40.24 -38.51
N LEU A 141 -6.23 -41.28 -39.10
CA LEU A 141 -7.67 -41.54 -39.30
C LEU A 141 -8.57 -41.34 -38.06
N PHE A 142 -8.00 -41.46 -36.85
CA PHE A 142 -8.72 -41.35 -35.58
C PHE A 142 -9.22 -39.93 -35.26
N GLU A 143 -8.53 -38.87 -35.69
CA GLU A 143 -9.02 -37.49 -35.51
C GLU A 143 -10.16 -37.15 -36.49
N LEU A 144 -10.17 -37.77 -37.68
CA LEU A 144 -11.26 -37.61 -38.67
C LEU A 144 -12.58 -38.22 -38.18
N ILE A 145 -12.50 -39.30 -37.39
CA ILE A 145 -13.65 -39.91 -36.71
C ILE A 145 -14.22 -38.99 -35.62
N LYS A 146 -13.38 -38.18 -34.94
CA LYS A 146 -13.83 -37.20 -33.94
C LYS A 146 -14.51 -35.98 -34.58
N ALA A 147 -14.09 -35.56 -35.78
CA ALA A 147 -14.67 -34.41 -36.49
C ALA A 147 -15.98 -34.74 -37.24
N LEU A 148 -16.18 -36.01 -37.63
CA LEU A 148 -17.34 -36.49 -38.41
C LEU A 148 -18.71 -36.04 -37.86
N PRO A 149 -19.00 -36.12 -36.53
CA PRO A 149 -20.29 -35.73 -35.98
C PRO A 149 -20.57 -34.23 -36.12
N VAL A 150 -19.53 -33.38 -36.07
CA VAL A 150 -19.66 -31.93 -36.23
C VAL A 150 -19.94 -31.58 -37.68
N ILE A 151 -19.22 -32.20 -38.61
CA ILE A 151 -19.42 -32.03 -40.05
C ILE A 151 -20.86 -32.42 -40.42
N ILE A 152 -21.34 -33.56 -39.92
CA ILE A 152 -22.72 -34.03 -40.11
C ILE A 152 -23.72 -33.03 -39.50
N PHE A 153 -23.46 -32.49 -38.31
CA PHE A 153 -24.33 -31.50 -37.68
C PHE A 153 -24.43 -30.20 -38.48
N VAL A 154 -23.29 -29.67 -38.95
CA VAL A 154 -23.24 -28.43 -39.75
C VAL A 154 -23.98 -28.61 -41.06
N ILE A 155 -23.79 -29.76 -41.75
CA ILE A 155 -24.53 -30.08 -42.97
C ILE A 155 -26.04 -30.13 -42.68
N CYS A 156 -26.47 -30.84 -41.63
CA CYS A 156 -27.87 -30.92 -41.22
C CYS A 156 -28.46 -29.54 -40.87
N ALA A 157 -27.73 -28.70 -40.13
CA ALA A 157 -28.17 -27.35 -39.76
C ALA A 157 -28.25 -26.42 -40.98
N SER A 158 -27.28 -26.50 -41.89
CA SER A 158 -27.25 -25.70 -43.12
C SER A 158 -28.39 -26.01 -44.08
N ILE A 159 -28.98 -27.21 -44.00
CA ILE A 159 -30.16 -27.63 -44.78
C ILE A 159 -31.45 -27.30 -44.02
N ALA A 160 -31.49 -27.55 -42.70
CA ALA A 160 -32.68 -27.37 -41.88
C ALA A 160 -33.06 -25.90 -41.68
N ILE A 161 -32.09 -25.00 -41.47
CA ILE A 161 -32.36 -23.58 -41.18
C ILE A 161 -33.01 -22.85 -42.38
N PRO A 162 -32.50 -22.95 -43.63
CA PRO A 162 -33.17 -22.37 -44.80
C PRO A 162 -34.54 -23.00 -45.05
N PHE A 163 -34.68 -24.31 -44.83
CA PHE A 163 -35.96 -24.99 -45.01
C PHE A 163 -37.01 -24.51 -44.00
N ILE A 164 -36.64 -24.30 -42.73
CA ILE A 164 -37.51 -23.73 -41.70
C ILE A 164 -37.90 -22.28 -42.06
N LEU A 165 -36.94 -21.48 -42.55
CA LEU A 165 -37.19 -20.11 -43.02
C LEU A 165 -38.15 -20.07 -44.23
N ILE A 166 -38.01 -21.00 -45.18
CA ILE A 166 -38.86 -21.10 -46.38
C ILE A 166 -40.27 -21.57 -46.03
N VAL A 167 -40.42 -22.55 -45.13
CA VAL A 167 -41.72 -23.16 -44.81
C VAL A 167 -42.53 -22.32 -43.83
N TYR A 168 -41.89 -21.63 -42.88
CA TYR A 168 -42.59 -20.93 -41.79
C TYR A 168 -42.49 -19.40 -41.85
N GLY A 169 -41.65 -18.85 -42.73
CA GLY A 169 -41.39 -17.41 -42.79
C GLY A 169 -40.77 -16.84 -41.50
N VAL A 170 -40.51 -15.53 -41.48
CA VAL A 170 -39.91 -14.84 -40.31
C VAL A 170 -40.89 -14.82 -39.11
N GLU A 171 -42.20 -14.80 -39.36
CA GLU A 171 -43.24 -14.78 -38.33
C GLU A 171 -43.39 -16.14 -37.62
N GLY A 172 -43.25 -17.27 -38.33
CA GLY A 172 -43.31 -18.59 -37.72
C GLY A 172 -42.12 -18.91 -36.80
N ILE A 173 -40.96 -18.28 -37.02
CA ILE A 173 -39.81 -18.36 -36.12
C ILE A 173 -40.10 -17.67 -34.78
N ASN A 174 -40.77 -16.52 -34.81
CA ASN A 174 -41.18 -15.82 -33.59
C ASN A 174 -42.20 -16.64 -32.77
N GLU A 175 -43.09 -17.40 -33.42
CA GLU A 175 -43.96 -18.36 -32.73
C GLU A 175 -43.19 -19.55 -32.13
N LEU A 176 -42.19 -20.08 -32.84
CA LEU A 176 -41.35 -21.17 -32.35
C LEU A 176 -40.53 -20.74 -31.13
N ILE A 177 -40.02 -19.50 -31.15
CA ILE A 177 -39.33 -18.87 -30.02
C ILE A 177 -40.29 -18.66 -28.86
N ARG A 178 -41.53 -18.21 -29.08
CA ARG A 178 -42.54 -18.09 -28.00
C ARG A 178 -42.93 -19.45 -27.41
N ALA A 179 -42.96 -20.50 -28.22
CA ALA A 179 -43.23 -21.88 -27.78
C ALA A 179 -42.12 -22.49 -26.90
N THR A 180 -40.91 -21.90 -26.83
CA THR A 180 -39.84 -22.37 -25.93
C THR A 180 -40.17 -22.27 -24.44
N THR A 181 -41.22 -21.50 -24.08
CA THR A 181 -41.71 -21.38 -22.69
C THR A 181 -42.47 -22.63 -22.20
N SER A 182 -42.93 -23.49 -23.12
CA SER A 182 -43.59 -24.77 -22.79
C SER A 182 -42.88 -25.92 -23.52
N PRO A 183 -42.15 -26.80 -22.82
CA PRO A 183 -41.35 -27.86 -23.43
C PRO A 183 -42.14 -28.74 -24.40
N ASP A 184 -43.36 -29.13 -24.04
CA ASP A 184 -44.15 -30.09 -24.83
C ASP A 184 -44.60 -29.55 -26.19
N VAL A 185 -44.92 -28.25 -26.27
CA VAL A 185 -45.34 -27.58 -27.50
C VAL A 185 -44.15 -27.35 -28.44
N PHE A 186 -43.00 -26.97 -27.87
CA PHE A 186 -41.75 -26.82 -28.62
C PHE A 186 -41.33 -28.13 -29.30
N TRP A 187 -41.35 -29.25 -28.57
CA TRP A 187 -40.98 -30.57 -29.10
C TRP A 187 -41.98 -31.09 -30.15
N SER A 188 -43.28 -30.82 -29.97
CA SER A 188 -44.33 -31.14 -30.94
C SER A 188 -44.12 -30.45 -32.30
N LYS A 189 -43.85 -29.13 -32.28
CA LYS A 189 -43.57 -28.34 -33.50
C LYS A 189 -42.24 -28.76 -34.16
N ILE A 190 -41.18 -29.04 -33.39
CA ILE A 190 -39.93 -29.57 -33.95
C ILE A 190 -40.13 -30.92 -34.63
N ASN A 191 -40.88 -31.84 -34.02
CA ASN A 191 -41.15 -33.16 -34.61
C ASN A 191 -41.91 -33.08 -35.94
N SER A 192 -42.77 -32.08 -36.11
CA SER A 192 -43.50 -31.87 -37.37
C SER A 192 -42.60 -31.31 -38.47
N VAL A 193 -41.69 -30.39 -38.14
CA VAL A 193 -40.63 -29.89 -39.04
C VAL A 193 -39.70 -31.01 -39.49
N VAL A 194 -39.23 -31.82 -38.54
CA VAL A 194 -38.32 -32.94 -38.81
C VAL A 194 -39.01 -34.00 -39.66
N LYS A 195 -40.28 -34.32 -39.40
CA LYS A 195 -41.06 -35.21 -40.27
C LYS A 195 -41.14 -34.70 -41.71
N LEU A 196 -41.38 -33.39 -41.90
CA LEU A 196 -41.51 -32.78 -43.24
C LEU A 196 -40.19 -32.87 -44.04
N LEU A 197 -39.06 -32.59 -43.39
CA LEU A 197 -37.71 -32.74 -43.98
C LEU A 197 -37.43 -34.19 -44.40
N PHE A 198 -37.74 -35.16 -43.54
CA PHE A 198 -37.49 -36.57 -43.82
C PHE A 198 -38.45 -37.17 -44.85
N THR A 199 -39.70 -36.68 -44.92
CA THR A 199 -40.63 -37.04 -46.01
C THR A 199 -40.21 -36.47 -47.36
N ALA A 200 -39.59 -35.28 -47.40
CA ALA A 200 -39.06 -34.70 -48.63
C ALA A 200 -37.81 -35.44 -49.16
N VAL A 201 -37.04 -36.09 -48.26
CA VAL A 201 -35.84 -36.89 -48.59
C VAL A 201 -36.14 -38.40 -48.73
N GLY A 202 -37.41 -38.82 -48.53
CA GLY A 202 -37.84 -40.21 -48.75
C GLY A 202 -37.47 -41.21 -47.65
N LEU A 203 -37.12 -40.75 -46.44
CA LEU A 203 -36.70 -41.61 -45.32
C LEU A 203 -37.76 -41.60 -44.21
N THR A 204 -38.65 -42.61 -44.19
CA THR A 204 -39.66 -42.79 -43.14
C THR A 204 -39.10 -43.53 -41.92
N LEU A 205 -38.23 -42.88 -41.16
CA LEU A 205 -37.75 -43.45 -39.89
C LEU A 205 -38.72 -43.14 -38.74
N SER A 206 -38.93 -44.13 -37.87
CA SER A 206 -39.81 -44.01 -36.70
C SER A 206 -39.32 -42.93 -35.72
N GLY A 207 -40.25 -42.13 -35.19
CA GLY A 207 -39.93 -40.93 -34.40
C GLY A 207 -39.06 -41.15 -33.16
N ALA A 208 -39.00 -42.39 -32.62
CA ALA A 208 -38.17 -42.74 -31.48
C ALA A 208 -36.67 -42.86 -31.84
N GLY A 209 -36.33 -43.40 -33.01
CA GLY A 209 -34.94 -43.52 -33.48
C GLY A 209 -34.33 -42.17 -33.84
N ILE A 210 -35.15 -41.27 -34.40
CA ILE A 210 -34.78 -39.87 -34.67
C ILE A 210 -34.58 -39.10 -33.34
N PHE A 211 -35.45 -39.30 -32.35
CA PHE A 211 -35.31 -38.67 -31.04
C PHE A 211 -34.04 -39.13 -30.30
N ALA A 212 -33.75 -40.43 -30.32
CA ALA A 212 -32.50 -40.97 -29.76
C ALA A 212 -31.27 -40.49 -30.54
N GLY A 213 -31.35 -40.46 -31.87
CA GLY A 213 -30.30 -39.98 -32.76
C GLY A 213 -29.99 -38.49 -32.56
N ILE A 214 -31.00 -37.62 -32.63
CA ILE A 214 -30.87 -36.17 -32.41
C ILE A 214 -30.44 -35.87 -30.98
N LYS A 215 -31.00 -36.55 -29.96
CA LYS A 215 -30.57 -36.38 -28.57
C LYS A 215 -29.13 -36.87 -28.36
N SER A 216 -28.71 -37.96 -29.01
CA SER A 216 -27.34 -38.45 -28.97
C SER A 216 -26.37 -37.52 -29.73
N LEU A 217 -26.81 -36.95 -30.85
CA LEU A 217 -26.03 -36.05 -31.69
C LEU A 217 -25.92 -34.66 -31.04
N LEU A 218 -26.99 -34.14 -30.41
CA LEU A 218 -26.97 -32.95 -29.55
C LEU A 218 -26.12 -33.17 -28.31
N ARG A 219 -26.19 -34.34 -27.67
CA ARG A 219 -25.38 -34.66 -26.48
C ARG A 219 -23.91 -34.85 -26.84
N ASN A 220 -23.61 -35.44 -28.01
CA ASN A 220 -22.24 -35.53 -28.53
C ASN A 220 -21.74 -34.17 -29.02
N PHE A 221 -22.58 -33.32 -29.63
CA PHE A 221 -22.26 -31.95 -30.00
C PHE A 221 -21.99 -31.07 -28.77
N GLN A 222 -22.80 -31.19 -27.71
CA GLN A 222 -22.53 -30.57 -26.40
C GLN A 222 -21.20 -31.07 -25.78
N ARG A 223 -20.84 -32.34 -25.98
CA ARG A 223 -19.54 -32.89 -25.56
C ARG A 223 -18.37 -32.45 -26.45
N LEU A 224 -18.61 -32.12 -27.72
CA LEU A 224 -17.59 -31.67 -28.69
C LEU A 224 -17.38 -30.15 -28.66
N LEU A 225 -18.38 -29.40 -28.17
CA LEU A 225 -18.27 -28.05 -27.59
C LEU A 225 -17.48 -28.06 -26.26
N GLN A 226 -16.75 -29.14 -25.93
CA GLN A 226 -15.86 -29.16 -24.77
C GLN A 226 -14.92 -27.95 -24.81
N ASN A 227 -14.82 -27.30 -23.66
CA ASN A 227 -14.20 -26.01 -23.45
C ASN A 227 -12.84 -25.91 -24.19
N PRO A 228 -12.56 -24.82 -24.92
CA PRO A 228 -11.25 -24.58 -25.54
C PRO A 228 -10.10 -24.65 -24.52
N LYS A 229 -10.45 -24.56 -23.22
CA LYS A 229 -9.57 -24.68 -22.06
C LYS A 229 -8.89 -26.05 -21.88
N ASN A 230 -9.45 -27.17 -22.32
CA ASN A 230 -8.98 -28.50 -21.87
C ASN A 230 -7.54 -28.85 -22.29
N ASN A 231 -7.04 -28.35 -23.42
CA ASN A 231 -5.64 -28.55 -23.81
C ASN A 231 -4.71 -27.59 -23.07
N LEU A 232 -5.11 -26.32 -22.90
CA LEU A 232 -4.31 -25.29 -22.23
C LEU A 232 -4.20 -25.51 -20.72
N ILE A 233 -5.26 -26.00 -20.08
CA ILE A 233 -5.26 -26.35 -18.65
C ILE A 233 -4.16 -27.38 -18.34
N LYS A 234 -3.93 -28.35 -19.24
CA LYS A 234 -2.87 -29.37 -19.09
C LYS A 234 -1.47 -28.75 -18.98
N TYR A 235 -1.25 -27.64 -19.68
CA TYR A 235 0.01 -26.89 -19.65
C TYR A 235 0.14 -25.96 -18.44
N ILE A 236 -0.99 -25.63 -17.79
CA ILE A 236 -1.06 -24.70 -16.64
C ILE A 236 -1.01 -25.45 -15.30
N GLU A 237 -1.53 -26.68 -15.22
CA GLU A 237 -1.59 -27.48 -13.99
C GLU A 237 -0.27 -28.17 -13.61
N ALA A 238 0.74 -28.18 -14.49
CA ALA A 238 2.07 -28.73 -14.22
C ALA A 238 3.18 -27.85 -14.82
N PRO A 239 3.50 -26.71 -14.19
CA PRO A 239 4.45 -25.74 -14.72
C PRO A 239 5.90 -26.20 -14.50
N ASP A 240 6.41 -27.15 -15.30
CA ASP A 240 7.85 -27.46 -15.30
C ASP A 240 8.61 -26.47 -16.19
N TYR A 241 8.66 -25.20 -15.76
CA TYR A 241 9.32 -24.10 -16.49
C TYR A 241 10.81 -24.34 -16.76
N LYS A 242 11.44 -25.32 -16.09
CA LYS A 242 12.85 -25.68 -16.29
C LYS A 242 13.09 -26.56 -17.52
N LYS A 243 12.04 -27.14 -18.12
CA LYS A 243 12.15 -27.94 -19.33
C LYS A 243 11.23 -27.38 -20.42
N GLN A 244 11.85 -26.99 -21.53
CA GLN A 244 11.29 -26.80 -22.88
C GLN A 244 10.92 -25.38 -23.30
N SER A 245 11.78 -24.78 -24.12
CA SER A 245 11.38 -23.76 -25.12
C SER A 245 10.20 -24.23 -25.99
N ALA A 246 10.11 -25.55 -26.25
CA ALA A 246 9.02 -26.16 -27.01
C ALA A 246 7.62 -25.99 -26.35
N PHE A 247 7.55 -25.83 -25.02
CA PHE A 247 6.28 -25.56 -24.33
C PHE A 247 5.72 -24.17 -24.68
N VAL A 248 6.61 -23.17 -24.71
CA VAL A 248 6.26 -21.78 -24.98
C VAL A 248 5.79 -21.66 -26.44
N GLU A 249 6.53 -22.26 -27.37
CA GLU A 249 6.15 -22.33 -28.79
C GLU A 249 4.79 -23.05 -29.00
N GLU A 250 4.55 -24.19 -28.36
CA GLU A 250 3.26 -24.91 -28.49
C GLU A 250 2.08 -24.10 -27.92
N PHE A 251 2.30 -23.38 -26.81
CA PHE A 251 1.30 -22.46 -26.26
C PHE A 251 1.01 -21.30 -27.21
N HIS A 252 2.05 -20.68 -27.80
CA HIS A 252 1.89 -19.59 -28.77
C HIS A 252 1.07 -20.03 -29.98
N GLU A 253 1.40 -21.19 -30.56
CA GLU A 253 0.65 -21.71 -31.69
C GLU A 253 -0.82 -21.98 -31.36
N ASP A 254 -1.12 -22.59 -30.20
CA ASP A 254 -2.52 -22.86 -29.83
C ASP A 254 -3.27 -21.57 -29.48
N PHE A 255 -2.60 -20.60 -28.85
CA PHE A 255 -3.16 -19.28 -28.56
C PHE A 255 -3.50 -18.52 -29.86
N ALA A 256 -2.57 -18.46 -30.81
CA ALA A 256 -2.79 -17.82 -32.11
C ALA A 256 -3.94 -18.48 -32.89
N LYS A 257 -4.02 -19.83 -32.88
CA LYS A 257 -5.16 -20.57 -33.47
C LYS A 257 -6.48 -20.21 -32.80
N ILE A 258 -6.51 -20.00 -31.49
CA ILE A 258 -7.72 -19.56 -30.76
C ILE A 258 -8.08 -18.12 -31.12
N VAL A 259 -7.11 -17.21 -31.16
CA VAL A 259 -7.33 -15.81 -31.55
C VAL A 259 -7.87 -15.74 -32.98
N ASP A 260 -7.23 -16.40 -33.95
CA ASP A 260 -7.71 -16.46 -35.34
C ASP A 260 -9.10 -17.11 -35.45
N ALA A 261 -9.40 -18.11 -34.63
CA ALA A 261 -10.71 -18.77 -34.65
C ALA A 261 -11.85 -17.86 -34.18
N TYR A 262 -11.68 -17.15 -33.05
CA TYR A 262 -12.75 -16.38 -32.43
C TYR A 262 -12.78 -14.90 -32.84
N ILE A 263 -11.62 -14.34 -33.18
CA ILE A 263 -11.44 -12.92 -33.49
C ILE A 263 -11.19 -12.75 -35.00
N GLY A 264 -10.36 -13.60 -35.61
CA GLY A 264 -9.99 -13.49 -37.02
C GLY A 264 -9.23 -12.20 -37.32
N ASN A 265 -9.70 -11.45 -38.32
CA ASN A 265 -9.08 -10.17 -38.74
C ASN A 265 -9.58 -8.96 -37.92
N ASP A 266 -10.55 -9.15 -37.02
CA ASP A 266 -10.99 -8.09 -36.13
C ASP A 266 -9.96 -7.85 -35.01
N ARG A 267 -10.11 -6.73 -34.29
CA ARG A 267 -9.23 -6.40 -33.16
C ARG A 267 -9.89 -6.73 -31.84
N VAL A 268 -9.08 -7.19 -30.88
CA VAL A 268 -9.48 -7.31 -29.48
C VAL A 268 -8.67 -6.35 -28.60
N TYR A 269 -9.36 -5.61 -27.75
CA TYR A 269 -8.79 -4.65 -26.81
C TYR A 269 -8.76 -5.26 -25.41
N VAL A 270 -7.57 -5.51 -24.89
CA VAL A 270 -7.34 -6.20 -23.62
C VAL A 270 -6.95 -5.20 -22.55
N PHE A 271 -7.85 -4.98 -21.61
CA PHE A 271 -7.64 -4.12 -20.44
C PHE A 271 -7.06 -4.92 -19.28
N ILE A 272 -5.91 -4.49 -18.78
CA ILE A 272 -5.25 -5.08 -17.61
C ILE A 272 -5.09 -3.99 -16.54
N ASP A 273 -5.78 -4.16 -15.41
CA ASP A 273 -5.82 -3.19 -14.31
C ASP A 273 -5.16 -3.72 -13.03
N ASP A 274 -4.80 -2.79 -12.14
CA ASP A 274 -4.16 -3.02 -10.83
C ASP A 274 -2.82 -3.79 -10.90
N LEU A 275 -2.05 -3.63 -11.98
CA LEU A 275 -0.70 -4.20 -12.10
C LEU A 275 0.23 -3.75 -10.97
N ASP A 276 0.09 -2.49 -10.56
CA ASP A 276 0.86 -1.85 -9.49
C ASP A 276 0.53 -2.34 -8.08
N ARG A 277 -0.44 -3.26 -7.93
CA ARG A 277 -0.83 -3.84 -6.64
C ARG A 277 -0.41 -5.30 -6.47
N CYS A 278 0.08 -5.95 -7.51
CA CYS A 278 0.54 -7.33 -7.43
C CYS A 278 1.82 -7.41 -6.58
N GLU A 279 2.01 -8.50 -5.86
CA GLU A 279 3.27 -8.79 -5.17
C GLU A 279 4.44 -8.78 -6.16
N HIS A 280 5.58 -8.24 -5.73
CA HIS A 280 6.84 -8.36 -6.47
C HIS A 280 7.32 -9.82 -6.37
N PRO A 281 7.66 -10.55 -7.47
CA PRO A 281 7.86 -10.15 -8.86
C PRO A 281 6.71 -10.48 -9.85
N LYS A 282 5.51 -10.83 -9.37
CA LYS A 282 4.43 -11.37 -10.22
C LYS A 282 3.95 -10.41 -11.31
N SER A 283 3.97 -9.10 -11.05
CA SER A 283 3.69 -8.09 -12.08
C SER A 283 4.71 -8.14 -13.22
N ALA A 284 6.00 -8.39 -12.93
CA ALA A 284 7.03 -8.55 -13.95
C ALA A 284 6.81 -9.82 -14.79
N ASP A 285 6.41 -10.92 -14.17
CA ASP A 285 6.13 -12.18 -14.88
C ASP A 285 4.93 -12.03 -15.82
N LEU A 286 3.86 -11.34 -15.38
CA LEU A 286 2.71 -11.03 -16.25
C LEU A 286 3.12 -10.13 -17.43
N MET A 287 3.97 -9.13 -17.20
CA MET A 287 4.46 -8.26 -18.27
C MET A 287 5.34 -8.99 -19.28
N GLN A 288 6.19 -9.92 -18.83
CA GLN A 288 6.97 -10.77 -19.71
C GLN A 288 6.06 -11.69 -20.54
N ALA A 289 5.04 -12.28 -19.91
CA ALA A 289 4.08 -13.10 -20.61
C ALA A 289 3.29 -12.31 -21.66
N ILE A 290 2.86 -11.08 -21.35
CA ILE A 290 2.23 -10.18 -22.32
C ILE A 290 3.18 -9.94 -23.49
N ASN A 291 4.47 -9.64 -23.25
CA ASN A 291 5.44 -9.45 -24.32
C ASN A 291 5.61 -10.69 -25.22
N LEU A 292 5.61 -11.88 -24.63
CA LEU A 292 5.62 -13.13 -25.40
C LEU A 292 4.33 -13.28 -26.22
N MET A 293 3.17 -12.98 -25.65
CA MET A 293 1.87 -13.07 -26.33
C MET A 293 1.67 -11.99 -27.43
N ILE A 294 2.40 -10.87 -27.34
CA ILE A 294 2.38 -9.75 -28.28
C ILE A 294 3.15 -10.06 -29.57
N ALA A 295 4.22 -10.86 -29.49
CA ALA A 295 5.22 -10.93 -30.55
C ALA A 295 4.69 -11.45 -31.90
N ASP A 296 3.66 -12.30 -31.89
CA ASP A 296 3.25 -13.06 -33.09
C ASP A 296 1.78 -12.88 -33.53
N ASP A 297 0.92 -12.20 -32.75
CA ASP A 297 -0.53 -12.07 -33.06
C ASP A 297 -0.95 -10.64 -33.48
N PRO A 298 -1.29 -10.40 -34.76
CA PRO A 298 -1.57 -9.07 -35.31
C PRO A 298 -2.95 -8.50 -34.95
N SER A 299 -3.74 -9.16 -34.08
CA SER A 299 -5.13 -8.79 -33.77
C SER A 299 -5.34 -8.25 -32.35
N VAL A 300 -4.29 -8.19 -31.51
CA VAL A 300 -4.43 -7.86 -30.07
C VAL A 300 -3.85 -6.49 -29.74
N VAL A 301 -4.65 -5.67 -29.04
CA VAL A 301 -4.23 -4.38 -28.48
C VAL A 301 -4.31 -4.44 -26.96
N PHE A 302 -3.21 -4.18 -26.27
CA PHE A 302 -3.14 -4.17 -24.80
C PHE A 302 -3.30 -2.75 -24.25
N ILE A 303 -4.14 -2.59 -23.23
CA ILE A 303 -4.33 -1.36 -22.47
C ILE A 303 -4.01 -1.65 -21.00
N LEU A 304 -2.89 -1.12 -20.52
CA LEU A 304 -2.33 -1.44 -19.20
C LEU A 304 -2.53 -0.27 -18.23
N GLY A 305 -3.31 -0.46 -17.17
CA GLY A 305 -3.39 0.48 -16.06
C GLY A 305 -2.29 0.22 -15.05
N MET A 306 -1.38 1.18 -14.87
CA MET A 306 -0.25 1.03 -13.93
C MET A 306 0.24 2.32 -13.31
N ASP A 307 0.91 2.17 -12.17
CA ASP A 307 1.83 3.16 -11.63
C ASP A 307 3.23 2.81 -12.14
N ARG A 308 3.75 3.63 -13.08
CA ARG A 308 4.97 3.32 -13.84
C ARG A 308 6.17 3.09 -12.93
N GLU A 309 6.31 3.90 -11.87
CA GLU A 309 7.42 3.82 -10.93
C GLU A 309 7.37 2.52 -10.10
N LYS A 310 6.19 2.14 -9.59
CA LYS A 310 6.03 0.90 -8.83
C LYS A 310 6.27 -0.34 -9.66
N VAL A 311 5.81 -0.33 -10.91
CA VAL A 311 6.04 -1.42 -11.84
C VAL A 311 7.54 -1.49 -12.22
N ALA A 312 8.20 -0.36 -12.44
CA ALA A 312 9.65 -0.32 -12.66
C ALA A 312 10.43 -0.85 -11.45
N ALA A 313 10.02 -0.51 -10.23
CA ALA A 313 10.60 -1.06 -9.00
C ALA A 313 10.42 -2.58 -8.90
N SER A 314 9.24 -3.10 -9.28
CA SER A 314 8.97 -4.55 -9.35
C SER A 314 9.94 -5.26 -10.30
N LEU A 315 10.16 -4.68 -11.48
CA LEU A 315 11.11 -5.19 -12.46
C LEU A 315 12.55 -5.13 -11.93
N ALA A 316 12.90 -4.06 -11.20
CA ALA A 316 14.22 -3.92 -10.58
C ALA A 316 14.51 -5.06 -9.59
N VAL A 317 13.55 -5.34 -8.69
CA VAL A 317 13.65 -6.43 -7.71
C VAL A 317 13.76 -7.78 -8.42
N ARG A 318 12.98 -8.00 -9.48
CA ARG A 318 13.02 -9.25 -10.26
C ARG A 318 14.40 -9.52 -10.88
N TYR A 319 15.06 -8.48 -11.38
CA TYR A 319 16.33 -8.59 -12.11
C TYR A 319 17.56 -8.16 -11.30
N GLU A 320 17.45 -8.08 -9.97
CA GLU A 320 18.51 -7.59 -9.09
C GLU A 320 19.87 -8.25 -9.32
N ASN A 321 19.86 -9.57 -9.58
CA ASN A 321 21.07 -10.33 -9.86
C ASN A 321 21.76 -9.92 -11.17
N ILE A 322 21.00 -9.47 -12.18
CA ILE A 322 21.53 -9.03 -13.48
C ILE A 322 21.96 -7.57 -13.41
N LEU A 323 21.26 -6.74 -12.64
CA LEU A 323 21.58 -5.32 -12.45
C LEU A 323 23.03 -5.08 -12.00
N LYS A 324 23.62 -6.04 -11.28
CA LYS A 324 25.03 -6.02 -10.86
C LYS A 324 26.01 -6.02 -12.03
N TYR A 325 25.63 -6.62 -13.16
CA TYR A 325 26.49 -6.81 -14.33
C TYR A 325 26.19 -5.84 -15.48
N LEU A 326 25.06 -5.13 -15.45
CA LEU A 326 24.72 -4.15 -16.48
C LEU A 326 25.57 -2.87 -16.33
N PRO A 327 26.16 -2.34 -17.42
CA PRO A 327 26.85 -1.07 -17.39
C PRO A 327 25.88 0.06 -17.04
N SER A 328 26.32 1.05 -16.26
CA SER A 328 25.53 2.25 -16.00
C SER A 328 25.50 3.10 -17.27
N GLU A 329 24.46 2.93 -18.09
CA GLU A 329 24.21 3.72 -19.30
C GLU A 329 23.79 5.16 -18.95
N THR A 330 24.69 5.97 -18.40
CA THR A 330 24.62 7.44 -18.48
C THR A 330 26.04 8.02 -18.39
N PRO A 331 26.74 8.26 -19.52
CA PRO A 331 28.10 8.81 -19.52
C PRO A 331 28.18 10.30 -19.12
N GLU A 332 27.06 10.98 -18.92
CA GLU A 332 26.98 12.45 -18.81
C GLU A 332 26.93 12.99 -17.36
N ILE A 333 27.02 12.15 -16.33
CA ILE A 333 26.83 12.58 -14.93
C ILE A 333 28.05 12.23 -14.07
N ASP A 334 28.51 13.24 -13.32
CA ASP A 334 29.62 13.18 -12.37
C ASP A 334 29.56 11.93 -11.44
N PRO A 335 30.63 11.11 -11.39
CA PRO A 335 30.74 9.95 -10.51
C PRO A 335 30.48 10.24 -9.02
N TYR A 336 30.72 11.46 -8.55
CA TYR A 336 30.51 11.87 -7.16
C TYR A 336 29.02 11.98 -6.77
N ILE A 337 28.12 12.16 -7.76
CA ILE A 337 26.66 12.22 -7.56
C ILE A 337 26.02 10.81 -7.58
N LEU A 338 26.75 9.80 -8.09
CA LEU A 338 26.24 8.45 -8.34
C LEU A 338 26.34 7.49 -7.14
N ALA A 339 27.09 7.82 -6.09
CA ALA A 339 27.29 6.96 -4.91
C ALA A 339 25.99 6.66 -4.10
N ARG A 340 24.85 7.28 -4.44
CA ARG A 340 23.52 7.07 -3.83
C ARG A 340 22.61 6.04 -4.56
N ARG A 341 23.09 5.26 -5.55
CA ARG A 341 22.21 4.70 -6.61
C ARG A 341 22.16 3.16 -6.86
N SER A 342 22.03 2.29 -5.86
CA SER A 342 21.55 0.91 -6.16
C SER A 342 20.08 0.92 -6.60
N ALA A 343 19.21 1.57 -5.81
CA ALA A 343 17.77 1.71 -6.09
C ALA A 343 17.48 2.48 -7.39
N ASN A 344 18.21 3.58 -7.65
CA ASN A 344 18.03 4.39 -8.85
C ASN A 344 18.52 3.70 -10.13
N LYS A 345 19.55 2.84 -10.05
CA LYS A 345 19.98 1.99 -11.18
C LYS A 345 18.92 0.95 -11.51
N GLY A 346 18.34 0.32 -10.50
CA GLY A 346 17.23 -0.62 -10.67
C GLY A 346 15.99 0.03 -11.27
N LEU A 347 15.57 1.19 -10.75
CA LEU A 347 14.45 1.95 -11.31
C LEU A 347 14.67 2.34 -12.77
N ALA A 348 15.86 2.85 -13.10
CA ALA A 348 16.21 3.20 -14.49
C ALA A 348 16.09 1.99 -15.42
N TYR A 349 16.65 0.84 -15.02
CA TYR A 349 16.48 -0.41 -15.76
C TYR A 349 15.01 -0.79 -15.92
N GLY A 350 14.22 -0.68 -14.85
CA GLY A 350 12.78 -0.94 -14.89
C GLY A 350 12.06 -0.06 -15.92
N TYR A 351 12.38 1.23 -16.00
CA TYR A 351 11.81 2.14 -17.00
C TYR A 351 12.22 1.76 -18.43
N THR A 352 13.50 1.51 -18.67
CA THR A 352 13.99 1.06 -20.00
C THR A 352 13.38 -0.28 -20.39
N PHE A 353 13.16 -1.18 -19.42
CA PHE A 353 12.46 -2.43 -19.66
C PHE A 353 11.01 -2.17 -20.06
N ILE A 354 10.32 -1.20 -19.43
CA ILE A 354 8.96 -0.80 -19.77
C ILE A 354 8.84 -0.30 -21.22
N GLU A 355 9.82 0.48 -21.68
CA GLU A 355 9.87 1.02 -23.04
C GLU A 355 9.95 -0.04 -24.13
N LYS A 356 10.44 -1.25 -23.81
CA LYS A 356 10.51 -2.33 -24.80
C LYS A 356 9.15 -2.84 -25.25
N PHE A 357 8.10 -2.70 -24.43
CA PHE A 357 6.79 -3.24 -24.75
C PHE A 357 5.65 -2.21 -24.70
N VAL A 358 5.80 -1.06 -24.03
CA VAL A 358 4.81 0.03 -24.10
C VAL A 358 5.14 0.94 -25.27
N GLN A 359 4.32 0.91 -26.32
CA GLN A 359 4.48 1.82 -27.47
C GLN A 359 3.84 3.19 -27.23
N LEU A 360 2.73 3.24 -26.49
CA LEU A 360 1.99 4.47 -26.23
C LEU A 360 1.84 4.70 -24.73
N PRO A 361 2.74 5.45 -24.08
CA PRO A 361 2.54 5.87 -22.70
C PRO A 361 1.58 7.06 -22.62
N PHE A 362 0.48 6.91 -21.87
CA PHE A 362 -0.47 7.98 -21.60
C PHE A 362 -0.57 8.24 -20.10
N LEU A 363 -0.05 9.39 -19.65
CA LEU A 363 -0.19 9.84 -18.27
C LEU A 363 -1.59 10.46 -18.06
N VAL A 364 -2.35 9.92 -17.11
CA VAL A 364 -3.68 10.47 -16.77
C VAL A 364 -3.51 11.91 -16.29
N PRO A 365 -4.19 12.88 -16.94
CA PRO A 365 -4.04 14.29 -16.61
C PRO A 365 -4.61 14.59 -15.22
N GLN A 366 -3.99 15.55 -14.52
CA GLN A 366 -4.60 16.12 -13.33
C GLN A 366 -5.82 16.96 -13.72
N PRO A 367 -6.92 16.90 -12.94
CA PRO A 367 -8.13 17.65 -13.24
C PRO A 367 -7.84 19.16 -13.21
N SER A 368 -8.42 19.91 -14.16
CA SER A 368 -8.42 21.37 -14.09
C SER A 368 -9.21 21.85 -12.86
N GLN A 369 -9.03 23.11 -12.45
CA GLN A 369 -9.82 23.66 -11.35
C GLN A 369 -11.34 23.57 -11.62
N SER A 370 -11.77 23.87 -12.84
CA SER A 370 -13.18 23.77 -13.24
C SER A 370 -13.71 22.33 -13.25
N ASP A 371 -12.90 21.35 -13.66
CA ASP A 371 -13.29 19.94 -13.63
C ASP A 371 -13.35 19.44 -12.18
N PHE A 372 -12.42 19.88 -11.35
CA PHE A 372 -12.43 19.56 -9.92
C PHE A 372 -13.65 20.17 -9.20
N GLU A 373 -14.04 21.40 -9.50
CA GLU A 373 -15.26 22.02 -8.98
C GLU A 373 -16.53 21.28 -9.41
N ARG A 374 -16.57 20.81 -10.67
CA ARG A 374 -17.64 19.94 -11.20
C ARG A 374 -17.70 18.61 -10.43
N PHE A 375 -16.55 17.98 -10.21
CA PHE A 375 -16.43 16.78 -9.39
C PHE A 375 -16.98 16.99 -7.98
N LEU A 376 -16.61 18.08 -7.32
CA LEU A 376 -17.12 18.41 -5.97
C LEU A 376 -18.62 18.65 -5.96
N THR A 377 -19.16 19.33 -6.97
CA THR A 377 -20.60 19.56 -7.09
C THR A 377 -21.34 18.24 -7.24
N GLN A 378 -20.82 17.31 -8.03
CA GLN A 378 -21.41 15.98 -8.17
C GLN A 378 -21.39 15.18 -6.86
N LEU A 379 -20.29 15.24 -6.10
CA LEU A 379 -20.21 14.61 -4.78
C LEU A 379 -21.15 15.24 -3.75
N ALA A 380 -21.46 16.52 -3.89
CA ALA A 380 -22.38 17.25 -3.04
C ALA A 380 -23.86 16.99 -3.41
N THR A 381 -24.18 16.71 -4.68
CA THR A 381 -25.56 16.62 -5.21
C THR A 381 -26.06 15.20 -5.49
N SER A 382 -25.21 14.17 -5.43
CA SER A 382 -25.59 12.80 -5.81
C SER A 382 -26.75 12.25 -4.97
N ASN A 383 -27.98 12.27 -5.50
CA ASN A 383 -29.17 11.72 -4.84
C ASN A 383 -29.04 10.20 -4.62
N PRO A 384 -29.54 9.64 -3.49
CA PRO A 384 -29.48 8.19 -3.21
C PRO A 384 -30.31 7.30 -4.15
N SER A 385 -30.99 7.84 -5.16
CA SER A 385 -32.04 7.16 -5.93
C SER A 385 -31.56 6.09 -6.91
N ASN A 386 -30.24 5.86 -7.07
CA ASN A 386 -29.69 4.79 -7.92
C ASN A 386 -29.05 3.63 -7.14
N LEU A 387 -29.20 3.59 -5.81
CA LEU A 387 -28.82 2.41 -5.02
C LEU A 387 -29.95 1.39 -5.08
N GLN A 388 -29.78 0.33 -5.88
CA GLN A 388 -30.51 -0.91 -5.62
C GLN A 388 -30.22 -1.32 -4.16
N PRO A 389 -31.23 -1.58 -3.32
CA PRO A 389 -30.98 -2.05 -1.97
C PRO A 389 -30.13 -3.32 -2.04
N ALA A 390 -29.04 -3.33 -1.28
CA ALA A 390 -28.19 -4.51 -1.16
C ALA A 390 -29.07 -5.69 -0.72
N LYS A 391 -29.18 -6.71 -1.58
CA LYS A 391 -29.79 -7.98 -1.17
C LYS A 391 -28.93 -8.53 -0.04
N PRO A 392 -29.48 -8.78 1.16
CA PRO A 392 -28.71 -9.33 2.26
C PRO A 392 -28.31 -10.76 1.89
N HIS A 393 -27.08 -10.95 1.44
CA HIS A 393 -26.44 -12.25 1.36
C HIS A 393 -25.71 -12.50 2.67
N PHE A 394 -26.40 -13.00 3.71
CA PHE A 394 -25.78 -13.72 4.84
C PHE A 394 -26.88 -14.35 5.72
N THR A 395 -27.45 -15.48 5.27
CA THR A 395 -28.27 -16.37 6.12
C THR A 395 -27.52 -17.70 6.29
N PHE A 396 -26.39 -17.69 7.00
CA PHE A 396 -25.71 -18.93 7.40
C PHE A 396 -25.35 -18.99 8.89
N PHE A 397 -25.42 -17.90 9.65
CA PHE A 397 -25.02 -17.88 11.08
C PHE A 397 -26.15 -17.69 12.10
N GLN A 398 -27.43 -17.72 11.67
CA GLN A 398 -28.58 -17.58 12.60
C GLN A 398 -29.10 -18.89 13.20
N SER A 399 -28.47 -20.05 12.91
CA SER A 399 -28.84 -21.34 13.51
C SER A 399 -27.91 -21.83 14.62
N PHE A 400 -26.83 -21.12 14.95
CA PHE A 400 -25.83 -21.60 15.94
C PHE A 400 -25.85 -20.90 17.30
N TRP A 401 -26.58 -19.79 17.46
CA TRP A 401 -26.79 -19.13 18.76
C TRP A 401 -28.28 -19.05 19.10
N GLY A 402 -28.88 -20.23 19.23
CA GLY A 402 -30.14 -20.41 19.95
C GLY A 402 -29.87 -20.57 21.44
N LYS A 403 -30.56 -19.74 22.23
CA LYS A 403 -30.73 -19.79 23.70
C LYS A 403 -29.60 -19.18 24.55
N SER A 404 -29.71 -17.88 24.80
CA SER A 404 -29.78 -17.30 26.16
C SER A 404 -29.59 -15.79 26.13
N ALA A 405 -30.69 -15.02 26.20
CA ALA A 405 -30.65 -13.67 26.76
C ALA A 405 -32.08 -13.21 27.10
N LEU A 406 -32.28 -12.92 28.37
CA LEU A 406 -33.52 -12.49 28.99
C LEU A 406 -33.96 -11.10 28.50
N SER A 407 -35.27 -10.93 28.34
CA SER A 407 -35.94 -9.65 28.09
C SER A 407 -36.16 -8.87 29.39
N PRO A 408 -35.94 -7.55 29.41
CA PRO A 408 -36.61 -6.66 30.35
C PRO A 408 -37.83 -6.00 29.67
N ARG A 409 -38.98 -6.17 30.32
CA ARG A 409 -40.28 -5.54 30.03
C ARG A 409 -40.23 -4.03 30.23
N ASN A 410 -40.76 -3.29 29.25
CA ASN A 410 -41.28 -1.93 29.42
C ASN A 410 -42.62 -1.97 30.16
N ASN A 411 -42.78 -1.12 31.18
CA ASN A 411 -44.09 -0.75 31.73
C ASN A 411 -44.12 0.75 32.02
N SER A 412 -44.84 1.48 31.17
CA SER A 412 -45.30 2.85 31.41
C SER A 412 -46.61 2.83 32.19
N LYS A 413 -46.78 3.68 33.21
CA LYS A 413 -48.11 4.23 33.56
C LYS A 413 -47.99 5.55 34.34
N LYS A 414 -48.75 6.54 33.85
CA LYS A 414 -48.98 7.88 34.41
C LYS A 414 -49.78 7.84 35.73
N GLY A 415 -49.62 8.85 36.56
CA GLY A 415 -50.56 9.19 37.64
C GLY A 415 -50.12 10.43 38.43
N SER A 416 -50.79 11.56 38.19
CA SER A 416 -50.75 12.81 38.94
C SER A 416 -51.48 12.71 40.28
N ILE A 417 -50.98 13.34 41.35
CA ILE A 417 -51.73 14.00 42.46
C ILE A 417 -50.71 14.85 43.27
N SER A 418 -51.10 16.08 43.61
CA SER A 418 -50.50 17.00 44.61
C SER A 418 -51.59 17.35 45.66
N PRO A 419 -51.35 18.13 46.73
CA PRO A 419 -50.17 18.41 47.59
C PRO A 419 -50.51 18.18 49.10
N ILE A 420 -49.63 18.52 50.08
CA ILE A 420 -49.93 19.25 51.35
C ILE A 420 -48.78 19.19 52.41
N ARG A 421 -48.52 20.39 52.97
CA ARG A 421 -48.01 20.81 54.30
C ARG A 421 -46.51 21.13 54.56
N GLU A 422 -46.27 22.44 54.46
CA GLU A 422 -45.49 23.39 55.27
C GLU A 422 -44.73 22.92 56.52
N SER A 423 -43.51 23.48 56.68
CA SER A 423 -43.22 24.42 57.77
C SER A 423 -42.02 25.33 57.43
N ASN A 424 -42.23 26.65 57.49
CA ASN A 424 -41.19 27.70 57.54
C ASN A 424 -40.80 27.95 59.01
N PRO A 425 -39.71 28.69 59.29
CA PRO A 425 -39.90 30.15 59.46
C PRO A 425 -38.74 31.05 58.96
N SER A 426 -39.13 32.25 58.48
CA SER A 426 -38.51 33.61 58.63
C SER A 426 -37.03 33.84 58.26
N SER A 427 -36.58 34.94 57.64
CA SER A 427 -37.14 36.28 57.36
C SER A 427 -36.20 37.10 56.46
N SER A 428 -36.82 38.03 55.69
CA SER A 428 -36.41 39.41 55.34
C SER A 428 -35.17 39.73 54.47
N HIS A 429 -35.48 40.49 53.40
CA HIS A 429 -34.69 41.49 52.65
C HIS A 429 -33.54 41.04 51.74
N ASP A 430 -33.66 41.23 50.42
CA ASP A 430 -33.11 42.42 49.74
C ASP A 430 -33.34 42.42 48.21
N THR A 431 -33.71 43.60 47.70
CA THR A 431 -34.23 43.91 46.36
C THR A 431 -33.15 44.06 45.27
N THR A 432 -31.95 43.52 45.48
CA THR A 432 -30.78 43.62 44.56
C THR A 432 -30.59 42.39 43.67
N ILE A 433 -31.36 41.32 43.89
CA ILE A 433 -31.17 40.02 43.20
C ILE A 433 -31.92 39.93 41.86
N GLU A 434 -33.00 40.70 41.66
CA GLU A 434 -33.82 40.61 40.44
C GLU A 434 -33.15 41.23 39.20
N SER A 435 -32.31 42.26 39.34
CA SER A 435 -31.59 42.84 38.19
C SER A 435 -30.45 41.93 37.70
N GLU A 436 -29.71 41.30 38.61
CA GLU A 436 -28.62 40.36 38.29
C GLU A 436 -29.15 39.04 37.71
N GLN A 437 -30.27 38.53 38.23
CA GLN A 437 -30.90 37.31 37.68
C GLN A 437 -31.48 37.54 36.29
N THR A 438 -31.96 38.75 35.98
CA THR A 438 -32.50 39.10 34.66
C THR A 438 -31.38 39.24 33.61
N GLU A 439 -30.22 39.78 33.98
CA GLU A 439 -29.03 39.79 33.11
C GLU A 439 -28.45 38.40 32.90
N LYS A 440 -28.33 37.57 33.96
CA LYS A 440 -27.91 36.16 33.83
C LYS A 440 -28.87 35.34 32.98
N GLN A 441 -30.18 35.59 33.04
CA GLN A 441 -31.17 34.92 32.19
C GLN A 441 -31.10 35.41 30.73
N LYS A 442 -30.87 36.70 30.47
CA LYS A 442 -30.61 37.22 29.12
C LYS A 442 -29.31 36.68 28.53
N ALA A 443 -28.24 36.58 29.34
CA ALA A 443 -26.98 35.98 28.93
C ALA A 443 -27.14 34.49 28.63
N ARG A 444 -27.87 33.73 29.46
CA ARG A 444 -28.21 32.32 29.19
C ARG A 444 -29.08 32.15 27.94
N ALA A 445 -30.06 33.03 27.71
CA ALA A 445 -30.88 33.00 26.50
C ALA A 445 -30.08 33.36 25.25
N ALA A 446 -29.12 34.28 25.34
CA ALA A 446 -28.19 34.62 24.26
C ALA A 446 -27.19 33.48 23.98
N VAL A 447 -26.76 32.75 25.01
CA VAL A 447 -25.95 31.52 24.87
C VAL A 447 -26.75 30.40 24.21
N ILE A 448 -28.01 30.18 24.60
CA ILE A 448 -28.91 29.19 23.96
C ILE A 448 -29.19 29.57 22.50
N LYS A 449 -29.42 30.85 22.20
CA LYS A 449 -29.59 31.36 20.83
C LYS A 449 -28.29 31.29 20.00
N ARG A 450 -27.11 31.34 20.63
CA ARG A 450 -25.80 31.06 19.99
C ARG A 450 -25.55 29.57 19.77
N LEU A 451 -26.01 28.71 20.67
CA LEU A 451 -25.96 27.25 20.52
C LEU A 451 -26.83 26.77 19.33
N GLU A 452 -27.89 27.52 18.99
CA GLU A 452 -28.74 27.27 17.81
C GLU A 452 -28.09 27.68 16.47
N ALA A 453 -27.07 28.55 16.47
CA ALA A 453 -26.47 29.11 15.24
C ALA A 453 -25.52 28.15 14.49
N ILE A 454 -25.01 27.11 15.16
CA ILE A 454 -24.24 26.01 14.54
C ILE A 454 -25.13 24.76 14.55
N GLN A 455 -26.34 24.85 14.00
CA GLN A 455 -27.11 23.65 13.68
C GLN A 455 -26.49 23.02 12.44
N VAL A 456 -25.61 22.02 12.64
CA VAL A 456 -25.38 20.97 11.64
C VAL A 456 -26.74 20.37 11.32
N ASN A 457 -27.38 20.91 10.29
CA ASN A 457 -28.79 20.70 10.04
C ASN A 457 -28.97 19.27 9.54
N LYS A 458 -29.43 18.35 10.41
CA LYS A 458 -29.65 16.93 10.08
C LYS A 458 -30.68 16.73 8.94
N SER A 459 -31.38 17.80 8.54
CA SER A 459 -32.44 17.79 7.53
C SER A 459 -32.00 18.18 6.11
N ASP A 460 -30.92 18.97 5.92
CA ASP A 460 -30.41 19.33 4.58
C ASP A 460 -29.36 18.31 4.15
N ASN A 461 -29.66 17.51 3.12
CA ASN A 461 -28.81 16.43 2.63
C ASN A 461 -27.64 16.95 1.76
N ARG A 462 -27.14 18.17 2.02
CA ARG A 462 -26.15 18.88 1.21
C ARG A 462 -25.05 19.50 2.08
N ASP A 463 -23.84 19.49 1.57
CA ASP A 463 -22.71 20.19 2.18
C ASP A 463 -22.80 21.71 1.92
N SER A 464 -22.53 22.51 2.95
CA SER A 464 -22.45 23.97 2.88
C SER A 464 -21.28 24.47 2.01
N GLN A 465 -21.32 25.75 1.63
CA GLN A 465 -20.23 26.38 0.87
C GLN A 465 -18.91 26.38 1.67
N THR A 466 -18.96 26.48 3.00
CA THR A 466 -17.78 26.36 3.88
C THR A 466 -17.09 25.00 3.70
N VAL A 467 -17.86 23.89 3.69
CA VAL A 467 -17.31 22.54 3.47
C VAL A 467 -16.61 22.44 2.11
N ARG A 468 -17.21 23.02 1.05
CA ARG A 468 -16.58 23.06 -0.28
C ARG A 468 -15.27 23.86 -0.27
N ASN A 469 -15.25 25.01 0.38
CA ASN A 469 -14.05 25.83 0.52
C ASN A 469 -12.95 25.10 1.30
N VAL A 470 -13.30 24.33 2.34
CA VAL A 470 -12.36 23.47 3.07
C VAL A 470 -11.78 22.38 2.17
N ILE A 471 -12.61 21.72 1.35
CA ILE A 471 -12.12 20.71 0.41
C ILE A 471 -11.16 21.32 -0.61
N MET A 472 -11.49 22.50 -1.16
CA MET A 472 -10.61 23.23 -2.08
C MET A 472 -9.29 23.66 -1.43
N MET A 473 -9.33 24.09 -0.16
CA MET A 473 -8.13 24.44 0.62
C MET A 473 -7.17 23.26 0.75
N VAL A 474 -7.68 22.05 1.04
CA VAL A 474 -6.82 20.88 1.27
C VAL A 474 -6.46 20.13 -0.01
N ALA A 475 -7.16 20.38 -1.12
CA ALA A 475 -6.97 19.65 -2.37
C ALA A 475 -5.51 19.63 -2.88
N PRO A 476 -4.74 20.75 -2.85
CA PRO A 476 -3.33 20.74 -3.21
C PRO A 476 -2.47 19.83 -2.32
N ALA A 477 -2.76 19.77 -1.02
CA ALA A 477 -2.04 18.92 -0.07
C ALA A 477 -2.32 17.42 -0.29
N LEU A 478 -3.48 17.12 -0.89
CA LEU A 478 -3.93 15.79 -1.25
C LEU A 478 -3.71 15.48 -2.76
N ASP A 479 -2.89 16.28 -3.44
CA ASP A 479 -2.45 16.09 -4.83
C ASP A 479 -3.58 16.15 -5.86
N TYR A 480 -4.71 16.77 -5.52
CA TYR A 480 -5.96 16.69 -6.30
C TYR A 480 -6.40 15.25 -6.60
N ASN A 481 -5.91 14.28 -5.83
CA ASN A 481 -6.14 12.86 -6.07
C ASN A 481 -7.59 12.49 -5.71
N PRO A 482 -8.44 12.09 -6.67
CA PRO A 482 -9.87 11.89 -6.43
C PRO A 482 -10.16 10.91 -5.29
N ARG A 483 -9.37 9.85 -5.16
CA ARG A 483 -9.51 8.87 -4.07
C ARG A 483 -9.17 9.48 -2.72
N ARG A 484 -8.04 10.19 -2.60
CA ARG A 484 -7.65 10.89 -1.36
C ARG A 484 -8.69 11.94 -0.97
N ILE A 485 -9.27 12.65 -1.94
CA ILE A 485 -10.33 13.64 -1.70
C ILE A 485 -11.62 12.98 -1.20
N LYS A 486 -12.09 11.90 -1.83
CA LYS A 486 -13.25 11.15 -1.33
C LYS A 486 -13.03 10.63 0.09
N HIS A 487 -11.83 10.10 0.36
CA HIS A 487 -11.43 9.65 1.68
C HIS A 487 -11.44 10.81 2.69
N PHE A 488 -10.85 11.95 2.34
CA PHE A 488 -10.90 13.17 3.14
C PHE A 488 -12.33 13.61 3.43
N ILE A 489 -13.21 13.68 2.42
CA ILE A 489 -14.61 14.08 2.59
C ILE A 489 -15.31 13.16 3.61
N ASN A 490 -15.15 11.85 3.48
CA ASN A 490 -15.78 10.89 4.40
C ASN A 490 -15.29 11.07 5.84
N VAL A 491 -13.97 11.19 6.03
CA VAL A 491 -13.37 11.36 7.34
C VAL A 491 -13.69 12.73 7.93
N PHE A 492 -13.63 13.80 7.14
CA PHE A 492 -13.96 15.15 7.55
C PHE A 492 -15.43 15.26 7.97
N ARG A 493 -16.37 14.71 7.18
CA ARG A 493 -17.79 14.66 7.54
C ARG A 493 -18.00 13.98 8.89
N LEU A 494 -17.40 12.81 9.09
CA LEU A 494 -17.48 12.09 10.36
C LEU A 494 -16.90 12.92 11.53
N LYS A 495 -15.74 13.53 11.34
CA LYS A 495 -15.08 14.35 12.37
C LYS A 495 -15.90 15.58 12.75
N VAL A 496 -16.55 16.24 11.78
CA VAL A 496 -17.47 17.35 12.05
C VAL A 496 -18.65 16.87 12.89
N TYR A 497 -19.23 15.70 12.59
CA TYR A 497 -20.29 15.13 13.44
C TYR A 497 -19.80 14.86 14.87
N ILE A 498 -18.65 14.24 15.03
CA ILE A 498 -18.07 13.98 16.36
C ILE A 498 -17.80 15.30 17.09
N ALA A 499 -17.19 16.28 16.42
CA ALA A 499 -16.91 17.60 16.99
C ALA A 499 -18.18 18.32 17.45
N ASN A 500 -19.26 18.22 16.68
CA ASN A 500 -20.56 18.79 17.02
C ASN A 500 -21.16 18.11 18.27
N GLU A 501 -21.22 16.78 18.29
CA GLU A 501 -21.81 16.01 19.40
C GLU A 501 -20.95 16.08 20.68
N THR A 502 -19.63 16.27 20.56
CA THR A 502 -18.71 16.47 21.70
C THR A 502 -18.55 17.93 22.13
N GLY A 503 -19.24 18.84 21.45
CA GLY A 503 -19.29 20.27 21.78
C GLY A 503 -18.01 21.05 21.48
N LEU A 504 -17.18 20.60 20.55
CA LEU A 504 -15.90 21.23 20.20
C LEU A 504 -16.03 22.49 19.33
N PHE A 505 -17.20 22.71 18.73
CA PHE A 505 -17.51 23.93 17.98
C PHE A 505 -18.07 25.06 18.85
N PHE A 506 -18.19 24.86 20.17
CA PHE A 506 -18.71 25.87 21.10
C PHE A 506 -17.59 26.43 21.98
N GLU A 507 -17.57 27.76 22.15
CA GLU A 507 -16.69 28.42 23.12
C GLU A 507 -17.14 28.06 24.55
N LYS A 508 -16.18 27.75 25.43
CA LYS A 508 -16.46 27.65 26.86
C LYS A 508 -15.98 28.93 27.53
N ARG A 509 -16.86 29.50 28.37
CA ARG A 509 -16.58 30.70 29.15
C ARG A 509 -16.85 30.44 30.63
N ASP A 510 -16.12 31.14 31.50
CA ASP A 510 -16.34 31.05 32.95
C ASP A 510 -17.56 31.88 33.37
N GLU A 511 -17.85 31.89 34.68
CA GLU A 511 -18.97 32.66 35.25
C GLU A 511 -18.79 34.18 35.11
N ASN A 512 -17.58 34.64 34.78
CA ASN A 512 -17.20 36.05 34.59
C ASN A 512 -17.06 36.43 33.11
N ASP A 513 -17.56 35.58 32.18
CA ASP A 513 -17.47 35.75 30.73
C ASP A 513 -16.04 35.73 30.14
N ASN A 514 -15.04 35.27 30.90
CA ASN A 514 -13.70 35.04 30.38
C ASN A 514 -13.68 33.79 29.49
N LEU A 515 -13.03 33.88 28.34
CA LEU A 515 -12.87 32.75 27.42
C LEU A 515 -11.94 31.69 28.04
N LEU A 516 -12.52 30.55 28.43
CA LEU A 516 -11.77 29.40 28.95
C LEU A 516 -11.22 28.53 27.82
N ASP A 517 -11.98 28.38 26.73
CA ASP A 517 -11.63 27.44 25.66
C ASP A 517 -12.27 27.88 24.32
N PRO A 518 -11.48 28.26 23.30
CA PRO A 518 -12.00 28.75 22.02
C PRO A 518 -12.70 27.65 21.20
N SER A 519 -13.69 28.02 20.38
CA SER A 519 -14.35 27.08 19.46
C SER A 519 -13.41 26.66 18.34
N LEU A 520 -13.54 25.40 17.90
CA LEU A 520 -12.89 24.92 16.70
C LEU A 520 -13.64 25.43 15.46
N THR A 521 -12.94 25.70 14.35
CA THR A 521 -13.58 26.01 13.05
C THR A 521 -13.56 24.82 12.09
N PHE A 522 -14.43 24.83 11.08
CA PHE A 522 -14.41 23.81 10.01
C PHE A 522 -13.08 23.81 9.25
N GLU A 523 -12.47 24.98 9.06
CA GLU A 523 -11.16 25.14 8.42
C GLU A 523 -10.03 24.54 9.25
N GLN A 524 -9.98 24.80 10.56
CA GLN A 524 -9.00 24.20 11.47
C GLN A 524 -9.15 22.67 11.48
N LEU A 525 -10.37 22.19 11.63
CA LEU A 525 -10.66 20.76 11.59
C LEU A 525 -10.32 20.15 10.22
N GLY A 526 -10.54 20.89 9.13
CA GLY A 526 -10.19 20.52 7.77
C GLY A 526 -8.69 20.36 7.57
N LYS A 527 -7.89 21.37 7.97
CA LYS A 527 -6.41 21.29 7.95
C LYS A 527 -5.92 20.09 8.76
N PHE A 528 -6.39 19.96 10.00
CA PHE A 528 -6.02 18.85 10.87
C PHE A 528 -6.41 17.49 10.27
N THR A 529 -7.57 17.40 9.62
CA THR A 529 -8.01 16.18 8.95
C THR A 529 -7.09 15.82 7.78
N ALA A 530 -6.74 16.78 6.93
CA ALA A 530 -5.80 16.54 5.83
C ALA A 530 -4.42 16.13 6.35
N ILE A 531 -3.94 16.78 7.41
CA ILE A 531 -2.69 16.43 8.10
C ILE A 531 -2.73 14.98 8.61
N SER A 532 -3.80 14.61 9.33
CA SER A 532 -3.96 13.27 9.90
C SER A 532 -3.97 12.15 8.86
N LEU A 533 -4.38 12.46 7.63
CA LEU A 533 -4.47 11.51 6.52
C LEU A 533 -3.18 11.41 5.71
N LYS A 534 -2.54 12.54 5.41
CA LYS A 534 -1.36 12.59 4.53
C LYS A 534 -0.05 12.43 5.29
N TRP A 535 0.02 12.95 6.53
CA TRP A 535 1.21 12.90 7.39
C TRP A 535 0.86 12.30 8.75
N PRO A 536 0.47 11.02 8.81
CA PRO A 536 -0.01 10.39 10.04
C PRO A 536 1.05 10.28 11.15
N LEU A 537 2.35 10.34 10.80
CA LEU A 537 3.46 10.37 11.75
C LEU A 537 3.60 11.73 12.46
N LEU A 538 3.15 12.83 11.84
CA LEU A 538 3.12 14.14 12.50
C LEU A 538 2.18 14.13 13.71
N LEU A 539 1.20 13.23 13.74
CA LEU A 539 0.34 13.07 14.91
C LEU A 539 1.09 12.47 16.11
N SER A 540 2.09 11.62 15.87
CA SER A 540 2.94 11.10 16.95
C SER A 540 3.85 12.20 17.51
N ASP A 541 4.40 13.06 16.66
CA ASP A 541 5.16 14.22 17.12
C ASP A 541 4.28 15.26 17.81
N LEU A 542 3.02 15.38 17.39
CA LEU A 542 2.02 16.26 18.02
C LEU A 542 1.62 15.79 19.42
N GLU A 543 1.62 14.47 19.68
CA GLU A 543 1.41 13.91 21.01
C GLU A 543 2.57 14.25 21.96
N ASN A 544 3.81 14.25 21.45
CA ASN A 544 5.02 14.55 22.22
C ASN A 544 5.26 16.06 22.39
N ASP A 545 5.03 16.87 21.35
CA ASP A 545 5.14 18.33 21.35
C ASP A 545 3.80 18.96 20.89
N LYS A 546 2.97 19.32 21.88
CA LYS A 546 1.68 19.99 21.64
C LYS A 546 1.81 21.34 20.92
N LYS A 547 3.01 21.94 20.84
CA LYS A 547 3.26 23.22 20.16
C LYS A 547 3.78 23.04 18.74
N ILE A 548 3.99 21.81 18.26
CA ILE A 548 4.59 21.57 16.94
C ILE A 548 3.79 22.20 15.78
N LEU A 549 2.46 22.22 15.85
CA LEU A 549 1.63 22.87 14.80
C LEU A 549 1.86 24.38 14.76
N ALA A 550 2.01 25.03 15.92
CA ALA A 550 2.32 26.46 16.01
C ALA A 550 3.71 26.76 15.42
N LYS A 551 4.72 25.96 15.82
CA LYS A 551 6.09 26.06 15.30
C LYS A 551 6.15 25.85 13.78
N LEU A 552 5.40 24.88 13.24
CA LEU A 552 5.34 24.62 11.81
C LEU A 552 4.64 25.74 11.03
N GLU A 553 3.60 26.33 11.60
CA GLU A 553 2.93 27.50 11.00
C GLU A 553 3.86 28.71 10.95
N GLU A 554 4.64 28.94 12.00
CA GLU A 554 5.65 29.99 12.07
C GLU A 554 6.81 29.73 11.10
N PHE A 555 7.31 28.50 11.04
CA PHE A 555 8.34 28.08 10.08
C PHE A 555 7.87 28.27 8.64
N ALA A 556 6.62 27.94 8.34
CA ALA A 556 6.04 28.15 7.02
C ALA A 556 5.97 29.63 6.61
N ARG A 557 5.96 30.56 7.58
CA ARG A 557 5.97 32.01 7.35
C ARG A 557 7.37 32.61 7.21
N VAL A 558 8.28 32.31 8.15
CA VAL A 558 9.51 33.11 8.36
C VAL A 558 10.81 32.32 8.21
N GLU A 559 10.77 30.98 8.06
CA GLU A 559 11.95 30.11 7.91
C GLU A 559 13.04 30.27 9.02
N LEU A 560 12.65 30.78 10.20
CA LEU A 560 13.58 31.14 11.28
C LEU A 560 14.07 29.95 12.13
N TYR A 561 13.28 28.88 12.25
CA TYR A 561 13.64 27.72 13.10
C TYR A 561 14.42 26.68 12.30
N LYS A 562 15.70 26.96 12.07
CA LYS A 562 16.62 26.03 11.45
C LYS A 562 17.31 25.11 12.46
N GLU A 563 16.99 25.11 13.74
CA GLU A 563 17.73 24.31 14.74
C GLU A 563 17.04 22.99 15.12
N GLU A 564 15.71 22.96 15.31
CA GLU A 564 14.96 21.73 15.65
C GLU A 564 14.82 20.78 14.44
N GLU A 565 15.28 19.54 14.59
CA GLU A 565 15.28 18.51 13.54
C GLU A 565 13.87 18.15 13.03
N SER A 566 12.90 18.01 13.93
CA SER A 566 11.51 17.69 13.58
C SER A 566 10.86 18.79 12.73
N ILE A 567 11.10 20.06 13.08
CA ILE A 567 10.60 21.21 12.32
C ILE A 567 11.28 21.32 10.96
N ARG A 568 12.58 21.01 10.86
CA ARG A 568 13.26 20.91 9.55
C ARG A 568 12.67 19.79 8.70
N TYR A 569 12.46 18.61 9.28
CA TYR A 569 11.88 17.46 8.60
C TYR A 569 10.48 17.78 8.06
N TRP A 570 9.55 18.20 8.92
CA TRP A 570 8.19 18.54 8.49
C TRP A 570 8.12 19.79 7.62
N GLY A 571 8.95 20.79 7.91
CA GLY A 571 9.08 22.01 7.12
C GLY A 571 9.63 21.81 5.72
N SER A 572 10.37 20.73 5.47
CA SER A 572 10.83 20.35 4.13
C SER A 572 9.71 19.85 3.21
N HIS A 573 8.56 19.44 3.79
CA HIS A 573 7.40 18.99 3.02
C HIS A 573 6.66 20.20 2.43
N THR A 574 6.96 20.53 1.17
CA THR A 574 6.42 21.72 0.47
C THR A 574 4.89 21.84 0.53
N LYS A 575 4.17 20.72 0.41
CA LYS A 575 2.70 20.66 0.46
C LYS A 575 2.15 20.89 1.87
N LEU A 576 2.82 20.36 2.90
CA LEU A 576 2.48 20.62 4.30
C LEU A 576 2.73 22.10 4.62
N LYS A 577 3.89 22.63 4.23
CA LYS A 577 4.24 24.05 4.38
C LYS A 577 3.19 24.97 3.73
N ALA A 578 2.77 24.66 2.50
CA ALA A 578 1.72 25.41 1.81
C ALA A 578 0.36 25.34 2.53
N LEU A 579 -0.02 24.17 3.05
CA LEU A 579 -1.25 24.00 3.83
C LEU A 579 -1.20 24.78 5.16
N MET A 580 -0.06 24.76 5.86
CA MET A 580 0.14 25.53 7.09
C MET A 580 0.06 27.03 6.82
N ALA A 581 0.69 27.53 5.76
CA ALA A 581 0.65 28.93 5.36
C ALA A 581 -0.72 29.39 4.80
N TYR A 582 -1.63 28.47 4.46
CA TYR A 582 -2.92 28.81 3.86
C TYR A 582 -3.77 29.69 4.79
N GLY A 583 -4.32 30.78 4.24
CA GLY A 583 -5.17 31.73 4.97
C GLY A 583 -4.40 32.85 5.68
N HIS A 584 -3.07 32.78 5.75
CA HIS A 584 -2.24 33.84 6.34
C HIS A 584 -1.87 34.89 5.29
N LYS A 585 -2.15 36.17 5.58
CA LYS A 585 -1.56 37.29 4.82
C LYS A 585 -0.20 37.61 5.44
N ARG A 586 0.75 38.13 4.65
CA ARG A 586 2.13 38.47 5.11
C ARG A 586 2.16 39.29 6.42
N PHE A 587 1.09 40.04 6.72
CA PHE A 587 0.97 40.90 7.91
C PHE A 587 -0.29 40.67 8.78
N ALA A 588 -1.09 39.62 8.57
CA ALA A 588 -2.27 39.34 9.40
C ALA A 588 -2.40 37.83 9.70
N THR A 589 -2.55 37.50 10.99
CA THR A 589 -2.96 36.16 11.44
C THR A 589 -4.47 36.02 11.25
N ASN A 590 -4.90 35.07 10.44
CA ASN A 590 -6.31 34.78 10.27
C ASN A 590 -6.70 33.65 11.23
N SER A 591 -7.37 34.00 12.34
CA SER A 591 -7.73 33.07 13.41
C SER A 591 -8.55 31.88 12.92
N LYS A 592 -9.33 32.03 11.83
CA LYS A 592 -10.17 30.96 11.29
C LYS A 592 -9.36 29.76 10.76
N PHE A 593 -8.15 29.99 10.25
CA PHE A 593 -7.32 28.95 9.60
C PHE A 593 -6.10 28.55 10.43
N SER A 594 -5.73 29.34 11.43
CA SER A 594 -4.53 29.11 12.23
C SER A 594 -4.74 27.91 13.16
N LEU A 595 -3.72 27.05 13.23
CA LEU A 595 -3.64 25.95 14.20
C LEU A 595 -2.76 26.30 15.40
N ALA A 596 -2.11 27.47 15.41
CA ALA A 596 -1.13 27.85 16.43
C ALA A 596 -1.72 27.95 17.84
N GLU A 597 -2.95 28.43 17.96
CA GLU A 597 -3.64 28.63 19.25
C GLU A 597 -4.68 27.52 19.54
N VAL A 598 -4.77 26.50 18.67
CA VAL A 598 -5.76 25.44 18.83
C VAL A 598 -5.31 24.43 19.89
N ASN A 599 -6.22 24.13 20.83
CA ASN A 599 -5.98 23.07 21.81
C ASN A 599 -5.88 21.70 21.13
N VAL A 600 -4.68 21.13 21.09
CA VAL A 600 -4.37 19.83 20.47
C VAL A 600 -5.21 18.69 21.03
N ASP A 601 -5.51 18.70 22.33
CA ASP A 601 -6.32 17.65 22.97
C ASP A 601 -7.75 17.61 22.39
N LYS A 602 -8.26 18.75 21.88
CA LYS A 602 -9.54 18.78 21.14
C LYS A 602 -9.43 18.11 19.77
N LEU A 603 -8.34 18.37 19.05
CA LEU A 603 -8.09 17.78 17.74
C LEU A 603 -7.94 16.25 17.83
N LEU A 604 -7.30 15.77 18.89
CA LEU A 604 -7.14 14.33 19.14
C LEU A 604 -8.46 13.64 19.54
N LYS A 605 -9.41 14.34 20.20
CA LYS A 605 -10.73 13.79 20.55
C LYS A 605 -11.59 13.40 19.35
N VAL A 606 -11.48 14.11 18.23
CA VAL A 606 -12.21 13.79 16.99
C VAL A 606 -11.50 12.75 16.14
N SER A 607 -10.27 12.38 16.52
CA SER A 607 -9.48 11.33 15.88
C SER A 607 -8.97 10.36 16.95
N PRO A 608 -9.87 9.73 17.74
CA PRO A 608 -9.46 8.91 18.87
C PRO A 608 -8.61 7.75 18.36
N ARG A 609 -7.30 7.87 18.57
CA ARG A 609 -6.38 6.76 18.42
C ARG A 609 -6.42 5.99 19.73
N VAL A 610 -6.38 4.66 19.64
CA VAL A 610 -5.94 3.88 20.78
C VAL A 610 -4.49 4.27 20.98
N ILE A 611 -4.25 5.21 21.89
CA ILE A 611 -2.97 5.30 22.57
C ILE A 611 -2.89 3.93 23.23
N ARG A 612 -2.18 2.99 22.57
CA ARG A 612 -1.54 1.96 23.35
C ARG A 612 -0.74 2.80 24.31
N SER A 613 -1.12 2.84 25.59
CA SER A 613 -0.18 3.26 26.60
C SER A 613 1.06 2.49 26.20
N ALA A 614 2.11 3.19 25.80
CA ALA A 614 3.39 2.55 25.86
C ALA A 614 3.39 2.02 27.29
N ASN A 615 3.25 0.70 27.46
CA ASN A 615 4.03 0.08 28.51
C ASN A 615 5.37 0.74 28.30
N GLU A 616 5.79 1.61 29.23
CA GLU A 616 7.05 2.33 29.13
C GLU A 616 8.01 1.36 28.47
N PRO A 617 8.57 1.69 27.28
CA PRO A 617 9.36 0.72 26.56
C PRO A 617 10.34 0.19 27.58
N ASN A 618 10.25 -1.10 27.92
CA ASN A 618 11.09 -1.66 28.97
C ASN A 618 12.46 -1.86 28.31
N PHE A 619 13.15 -0.75 28.06
CA PHE A 619 14.49 -0.66 27.49
C PHE A 619 15.54 -0.90 28.57
N ASN A 620 15.19 -1.60 29.66
CA ASN A 620 16.10 -1.83 30.77
C ASN A 620 17.41 -2.39 30.23
N LEU A 621 18.42 -1.52 30.21
CA LEU A 621 19.78 -1.81 29.78
C LEU A 621 20.55 -2.03 31.06
N GLU A 622 20.96 -3.27 31.28
CA GLU A 622 21.90 -3.59 32.34
C GLU A 622 23.26 -3.01 31.95
N MET A 623 23.77 -2.11 32.78
CA MET A 623 25.07 -1.45 32.59
C MET A 623 26.01 -1.88 33.70
N VAL A 624 27.28 -2.08 33.37
CA VAL A 624 28.38 -2.41 34.29
C VAL A 624 29.25 -1.17 34.49
N ASP A 625 29.52 -0.79 35.73
CA ASP A 625 30.45 0.29 36.07
C ASP A 625 31.90 -0.15 35.84
N ILE A 626 32.59 0.55 34.95
CA ILE A 626 34.00 0.31 34.64
C ILE A 626 34.84 1.36 35.34
N ALA A 627 35.72 0.91 36.22
CA ALA A 627 36.63 1.79 36.94
C ALA A 627 37.69 2.39 36.00
N ALA A 628 38.03 3.66 36.25
CA ALA A 628 39.15 4.30 35.58
C ALA A 628 40.44 3.51 35.80
N GLY A 629 41.26 3.41 34.78
CA GLY A 629 42.50 2.65 34.85
C GLY A 629 43.39 2.85 33.64
N LYS A 630 44.36 1.95 33.51
CA LYS A 630 45.32 1.93 32.41
C LYS A 630 45.53 0.51 31.96
N PHE A 631 45.73 0.32 30.66
CA PHE A 631 46.07 -0.99 30.10
C PHE A 631 46.95 -0.87 28.86
N ASN A 632 47.60 -1.98 28.51
CA ASN A 632 48.35 -2.13 27.27
C ASN A 632 47.40 -2.58 26.15
N MET A 633 47.12 -1.68 25.20
CA MET A 633 46.23 -1.93 24.07
C MET A 633 47.00 -2.51 22.87
N GLY A 634 46.43 -3.51 22.21
CA GLY A 634 46.98 -4.15 21.02
C GLY A 634 47.65 -5.51 21.28
N SER A 635 48.33 -6.05 20.26
CA SER A 635 49.05 -7.33 20.35
C SER A 635 50.21 -7.40 19.34
N ASN A 636 51.00 -8.48 19.41
CA ASN A 636 52.03 -8.77 18.43
C ASN A 636 51.60 -9.76 17.33
N GLU A 637 50.37 -10.27 17.35
CA GLU A 637 49.89 -11.30 16.42
C GLU A 637 49.65 -10.75 15.00
N HIS A 638 49.11 -9.53 14.87
CA HIS A 638 48.82 -8.91 13.56
C HIS A 638 49.33 -7.46 13.47
N GLU A 639 49.68 -7.02 12.25
CA GLU A 639 50.24 -5.67 12.01
C GLU A 639 49.27 -4.53 12.39
N ASN A 640 47.97 -4.75 12.20
CA ASN A 640 46.95 -3.78 12.57
C ASN A 640 46.72 -3.66 14.09
N GLU A 641 47.24 -4.59 14.87
CA GLU A 641 47.19 -4.60 16.34
C GLU A 641 48.45 -4.00 16.97
N LYS A 642 49.45 -3.64 16.14
CA LYS A 642 50.73 -3.08 16.57
C LYS A 642 50.78 -1.55 16.44
N PRO A 643 51.64 -0.87 17.22
CA PRO A 643 52.35 -1.41 18.38
C PRO A 643 51.43 -1.50 19.61
N ILE A 644 51.82 -2.35 20.55
CA ILE A 644 51.27 -2.32 21.91
C ILE A 644 51.59 -0.96 22.54
N HIS A 645 50.61 -0.30 23.13
CA HIS A 645 50.77 1.02 23.75
C HIS A 645 49.88 1.19 24.99
N GLU A 646 50.35 1.94 25.99
CA GLU A 646 49.57 2.26 27.19
C GLU A 646 48.45 3.26 26.86
N VAL A 647 47.23 2.96 27.31
CA VAL A 647 46.06 3.83 27.20
C VAL A 647 45.47 4.09 28.58
N ILE A 648 45.13 5.35 28.87
CA ILE A 648 44.40 5.77 30.06
C ILE A 648 42.92 5.78 29.75
N VAL A 649 42.13 5.07 30.56
CA VAL A 649 40.68 4.93 30.42
C VAL A 649 40.02 5.58 31.63
N PRO A 650 39.16 6.60 31.47
CA PRO A 650 38.38 7.13 32.59
C PRO A 650 37.26 6.16 32.97
N ALA A 651 36.54 6.46 34.05
CA ALA A 651 35.41 5.64 34.46
C ALA A 651 34.20 5.89 33.55
N PHE A 652 33.50 4.84 33.17
CA PHE A 652 32.30 4.87 32.34
C PHE A 652 31.42 3.66 32.66
N GLN A 653 30.19 3.62 32.17
CA GLN A 653 29.38 2.41 32.21
C GLN A 653 29.34 1.77 30.82
N ILE A 654 29.38 0.44 30.74
CA ILE A 654 29.22 -0.31 29.48
C ILE A 654 28.05 -1.28 29.57
N GLY A 655 27.32 -1.49 28.47
CA GLY A 655 26.25 -2.47 28.41
C GLY A 655 26.78 -3.86 28.79
N LYS A 656 26.10 -4.53 29.71
CA LYS A 656 26.44 -5.90 30.15
C LYS A 656 26.38 -6.90 28.97
N TYR A 657 25.47 -6.64 28.04
CA TYR A 657 25.23 -7.39 26.81
C TYR A 657 25.29 -6.46 25.57
N PRO A 658 25.47 -7.01 24.36
CA PRO A 658 25.12 -6.29 23.13
C PRO A 658 23.64 -5.88 23.15
N VAL A 659 23.28 -4.83 22.41
CA VAL A 659 21.88 -4.36 22.35
C VAL A 659 21.00 -5.46 21.75
N THR A 660 19.94 -5.86 22.45
CA THR A 660 19.04 -6.91 21.96
C THR A 660 18.06 -6.39 20.93
N GLN A 661 17.49 -7.29 20.13
CA GLN A 661 16.44 -6.95 19.18
C GLN A 661 15.22 -6.31 19.84
N ALA A 662 14.83 -6.81 21.03
CA ALA A 662 13.75 -6.22 21.83
C ALA A 662 14.07 -4.78 22.26
N GLN A 663 15.29 -4.52 22.75
CA GLN A 663 15.73 -3.18 23.15
C GLN A 663 15.80 -2.23 21.94
N TYR A 664 16.36 -2.70 20.82
CA TYR A 664 16.43 -1.93 19.58
C TYR A 664 15.03 -1.55 19.09
N GLN A 665 14.10 -2.51 19.03
CA GLN A 665 12.73 -2.26 18.62
C GLN A 665 12.00 -1.33 19.58
N ALA A 666 12.25 -1.43 20.89
CA ALA A 666 11.65 -0.56 21.90
C ALA A 666 12.08 0.90 21.74
N VAL A 667 13.35 1.16 21.41
CA VAL A 667 13.88 2.51 21.20
C VAL A 667 13.57 3.02 19.80
N MET A 668 13.81 2.24 18.75
CA MET A 668 13.75 2.68 17.35
C MET A 668 12.38 2.51 16.70
N GLY A 669 11.54 1.60 17.21
CA GLY A 669 10.18 1.34 16.72
C GLY A 669 10.08 0.27 15.62
N PHE A 670 11.20 -0.34 15.23
CA PHE A 670 11.29 -1.43 14.25
C PHE A 670 12.48 -2.35 14.56
N ASN A 671 12.51 -3.55 13.98
CA ASN A 671 13.62 -4.51 14.12
C ASN A 671 14.21 -4.82 12.72
N PRO A 672 15.49 -4.47 12.45
CA PRO A 672 16.13 -4.71 11.15
C PRO A 672 16.78 -6.10 11.01
N SER A 673 16.85 -6.88 12.09
CA SER A 673 17.62 -8.13 12.17
C SER A 673 17.14 -9.18 11.17
N HIS A 674 18.08 -9.85 10.53
CA HIS A 674 17.88 -11.04 9.71
C HIS A 674 17.52 -12.27 10.56
N PHE A 675 18.24 -12.51 11.66
CA PHE A 675 18.01 -13.62 12.59
C PHE A 675 16.96 -13.24 13.63
N SER A 676 15.70 -13.07 13.20
CA SER A 676 14.65 -12.46 14.02
C SER A 676 13.81 -13.44 14.85
N GLU A 677 14.29 -14.65 15.11
CA GLU A 677 13.50 -15.70 15.77
C GLU A 677 13.33 -15.46 17.28
N ASN A 678 14.33 -14.87 17.94
CA ASN A 678 14.31 -14.62 19.38
C ASN A 678 14.61 -13.14 19.70
N PRO A 679 13.70 -12.42 20.40
CA PRO A 679 13.89 -11.01 20.75
C PRO A 679 15.09 -10.72 21.67
N GLN A 680 15.63 -11.73 22.36
CA GLN A 680 16.82 -11.61 23.21
C GLN A 680 18.13 -11.83 22.46
N ASN A 681 18.09 -12.17 21.17
CA ASN A 681 19.29 -12.14 20.34
C ASN A 681 19.80 -10.71 20.23
N PRO A 682 21.12 -10.52 19.99
CA PRO A 682 21.65 -9.22 19.62
C PRO A 682 20.97 -8.71 18.36
N VAL A 683 20.72 -7.40 18.30
CA VAL A 683 20.33 -6.75 17.05
C VAL A 683 21.51 -6.83 16.08
N GLU A 684 21.22 -7.25 14.86
CA GLU A 684 22.19 -7.25 13.76
C GLU A 684 21.58 -6.64 12.49
N PHE A 685 22.34 -6.59 11.41
CA PHE A 685 21.99 -5.88 10.19
C PHE A 685 21.79 -4.37 10.41
N VAL A 686 22.58 -3.80 11.33
CA VAL A 686 22.60 -2.37 11.65
C VAL A 686 23.93 -1.74 11.22
N SER A 687 23.87 -0.54 10.64
CA SER A 687 25.08 0.21 10.32
C SER A 687 25.62 0.95 11.55
N SER A 688 26.88 1.39 11.50
CA SER A 688 27.45 2.27 12.53
C SER A 688 26.61 3.53 12.75
N PHE A 689 26.01 4.09 11.67
CA PHE A 689 25.11 5.24 11.76
C PHE A 689 23.78 4.90 12.46
N ASP A 690 23.22 3.72 12.22
CA ASP A 690 22.00 3.26 12.90
C ASP A 690 22.25 3.04 14.40
N ALA A 691 23.41 2.47 14.74
CA ALA A 691 23.85 2.27 16.10
C ALA A 691 24.06 3.62 16.84
N GLN A 692 24.67 4.61 16.17
CA GLN A 692 24.80 5.97 16.70
C GLN A 692 23.43 6.65 16.89
N ALA A 693 22.51 6.51 15.92
CA ALA A 693 21.16 7.04 16.02
C ALA A 693 20.37 6.39 17.18
N PHE A 694 20.57 5.09 17.45
CA PHE A 694 20.04 4.42 18.62
C PHE A 694 20.56 5.07 19.91
N CYS A 695 21.88 5.27 20.04
CA CYS A 695 22.49 5.90 21.22
C CYS A 695 21.95 7.32 21.45
N GLU A 696 21.82 8.13 20.39
CA GLU A 696 21.27 9.48 20.48
C GLU A 696 19.81 9.48 20.94
N LYS A 697 19.00 8.56 20.39
CA LYS A 697 17.59 8.43 20.77
C LYS A 697 17.45 7.94 22.22
N LEU A 698 18.25 6.96 22.62
CA LEU A 698 18.30 6.46 23.99
C LEU A 698 18.74 7.56 24.98
N SER A 699 19.72 8.38 24.60
CA SER A 699 20.16 9.53 25.41
C SER A 699 19.03 10.53 25.63
N LYS A 700 18.29 10.87 24.56
CA LYS A 700 17.12 11.75 24.63
C LYS A 700 16.01 11.17 25.53
N LEU A 701 15.80 9.85 25.49
CA LEU A 701 14.77 9.19 26.30
C LEU A 701 15.12 9.09 27.79
N THR A 702 16.40 8.93 28.11
CA THR A 702 16.86 8.67 29.49
C THR A 702 17.42 9.89 30.20
N GLY A 703 17.77 10.95 29.46
CA GLY A 703 18.51 12.10 29.98
C GLY A 703 19.97 11.81 30.33
N LYS A 704 20.49 10.62 29.99
CA LYS A 704 21.89 10.23 30.17
C LYS A 704 22.65 10.30 28.85
N ASN A 705 23.99 10.38 28.88
CA ASN A 705 24.80 10.42 27.66
C ASN A 705 25.22 9.02 27.21
N TYR A 706 24.40 8.39 26.37
CA TYR A 706 24.71 7.11 25.72
C TYR A 706 25.41 7.34 24.37
N ARG A 707 26.44 6.53 24.10
CA ARG A 707 27.22 6.54 22.86
C ARG A 707 27.77 5.15 22.54
N LEU A 708 28.37 4.99 21.37
CA LEU A 708 29.20 3.82 21.07
C LEU A 708 30.49 3.86 21.91
N PRO A 709 31.03 2.69 22.31
CA PRO A 709 32.35 2.64 22.91
C PRO A 709 33.41 3.13 21.93
N THR A 710 34.46 3.75 22.43
CA THR A 710 35.69 3.83 21.64
C THR A 710 36.31 2.44 21.53
N GLU A 711 37.17 2.26 20.54
CA GLU A 711 37.95 1.04 20.38
C GLU A 711 38.71 0.67 21.66
N ALA A 712 39.29 1.68 22.32
CA ALA A 712 40.09 1.50 23.52
C ALA A 712 39.22 1.13 24.74
N GLU A 713 38.05 1.77 24.89
CA GLU A 713 37.09 1.41 25.94
C GLU A 713 36.58 -0.03 25.75
N TRP A 714 36.31 -0.43 24.51
CA TRP A 714 35.87 -1.78 24.19
C TRP A 714 36.95 -2.82 24.54
N GLU A 715 38.21 -2.62 24.13
CA GLU A 715 39.27 -3.59 24.42
C GLU A 715 39.58 -3.67 25.91
N TYR A 716 39.57 -2.53 26.62
CA TYR A 716 39.75 -2.50 28.06
C TYR A 716 38.66 -3.32 28.78
N ALA A 717 37.40 -3.09 28.40
CA ALA A 717 36.26 -3.84 28.92
C ALA A 717 36.33 -5.33 28.56
N CYS A 718 36.74 -5.67 27.34
CA CYS A 718 36.92 -7.05 26.89
C CYS A 718 37.95 -7.77 27.75
N ARG A 719 39.13 -7.16 27.93
CA ARG A 719 40.27 -7.73 28.66
C ARG A 719 40.01 -7.90 30.16
N ALA A 720 39.21 -7.02 30.76
CA ALA A 720 38.84 -7.08 32.18
C ALA A 720 40.05 -7.34 33.12
N GLY A 721 41.16 -6.65 32.87
CA GLY A 721 42.42 -6.75 33.63
C GLY A 721 43.42 -7.80 33.14
N THR A 722 43.11 -8.57 32.11
CA THR A 722 44.04 -9.55 31.52
C THR A 722 44.86 -8.96 30.36
N GLU A 723 46.05 -9.52 30.10
CA GLU A 723 46.88 -9.21 28.92
C GLU A 723 46.87 -10.34 27.88
N THR A 724 46.04 -11.37 28.10
CA THR A 724 45.98 -12.61 27.32
C THR A 724 45.22 -12.43 26.00
N ARG A 725 45.25 -13.48 25.18
CA ARG A 725 44.61 -13.56 23.85
C ARG A 725 43.09 -13.43 23.91
N PHE A 726 42.49 -14.05 24.94
CA PHE A 726 41.08 -13.92 25.32
C PHE A 726 40.99 -13.49 26.79
N SER A 727 39.83 -13.02 27.23
CA SER A 727 39.61 -12.57 28.62
C SER A 727 39.74 -13.66 29.68
N PHE A 728 39.68 -14.93 29.26
CA PHE A 728 39.80 -16.12 30.11
C PHE A 728 41.19 -16.81 30.00
N GLY A 729 42.07 -16.33 29.12
CA GLY A 729 43.41 -16.92 28.92
C GLY A 729 43.83 -17.00 27.45
N ASP A 730 44.86 -17.81 27.19
CA ASP A 730 45.43 -17.99 25.84
C ASP A 730 44.96 -19.27 25.13
N ASP A 731 44.29 -20.18 25.84
CA ASP A 731 43.85 -21.48 25.30
C ASP A 731 42.54 -21.34 24.50
N GLU A 732 42.66 -21.39 23.17
CA GLU A 732 41.54 -21.32 22.23
C GLU A 732 40.52 -22.46 22.42
N ASN A 733 40.91 -23.60 23.00
CA ASN A 733 39.98 -24.71 23.23
C ASN A 733 38.89 -24.37 24.25
N GLN A 734 39.09 -23.35 25.07
CA GLN A 734 38.11 -22.88 26.05
C GLN A 734 37.12 -21.86 25.45
N LEU A 735 37.35 -21.38 24.22
CA LEU A 735 36.50 -20.35 23.59
C LEU A 735 35.02 -20.76 23.52
N GLY A 736 34.74 -22.05 23.37
CA GLY A 736 33.37 -22.58 23.33
C GLY A 736 32.52 -22.28 24.57
N ASP A 737 33.13 -22.05 25.73
CA ASP A 737 32.44 -21.72 26.98
C ASP A 737 32.09 -20.23 27.08
N TYR A 738 32.82 -19.36 26.36
CA TYR A 738 32.73 -17.90 26.43
C TYR A 738 32.12 -17.24 25.19
N ALA A 739 31.97 -17.97 24.08
CA ALA A 739 31.62 -17.39 22.79
C ALA A 739 30.67 -18.24 21.96
N TRP A 740 29.87 -17.54 21.14
CA TRP A 740 29.21 -18.10 19.96
C TRP A 740 30.01 -17.73 18.71
N PHE A 741 30.57 -18.73 18.04
CA PHE A 741 31.44 -18.59 16.86
C PHE A 741 31.19 -19.74 15.87
N ASP A 742 31.87 -19.77 14.73
CA ASP A 742 31.55 -20.70 13.63
C ASP A 742 31.51 -22.18 14.04
N GLY A 743 32.35 -22.56 15.02
CA GLY A 743 32.45 -23.92 15.55
C GLY A 743 31.30 -24.37 16.45
N ASN A 744 30.44 -23.47 16.96
CA ASN A 744 29.36 -23.84 17.88
C ASN A 744 28.03 -23.09 17.67
N SER A 745 27.97 -22.06 16.81
CA SER A 745 26.80 -21.20 16.64
C SER A 745 25.80 -21.69 15.59
N ASN A 746 26.22 -22.59 14.69
CA ASN A 746 25.52 -22.93 13.43
C ASN A 746 25.30 -21.73 12.49
N ASN A 747 26.20 -20.73 12.50
CA ASN A 747 26.13 -19.49 11.72
C ASN A 747 24.86 -18.66 11.96
N THR A 748 24.35 -18.66 13.21
CA THR A 748 23.21 -17.84 13.64
C THR A 748 23.53 -17.13 14.94
N THR A 749 22.90 -15.98 15.20
CA THR A 749 22.98 -15.32 16.51
C THR A 749 22.19 -16.07 17.57
N HIS A 750 22.63 -15.94 18.82
CA HIS A 750 22.03 -16.59 19.99
C HIS A 750 21.65 -15.56 21.05
N PRO A 751 20.75 -15.89 21.99
CA PRO A 751 20.37 -14.99 23.06
C PRO A 751 21.59 -14.52 23.85
N VAL A 752 21.60 -13.23 24.21
CA VAL A 752 22.71 -12.65 24.97
C VAL A 752 22.84 -13.30 26.34
N GLY A 753 24.09 -13.41 26.83
CA GLY A 753 24.36 -13.91 28.18
C GLY A 753 24.25 -15.42 28.38
N GLU A 754 24.19 -16.22 27.31
CA GLU A 754 24.16 -17.70 27.40
C GLU A 754 25.55 -18.35 27.55
N LYS A 755 26.62 -17.57 27.43
CA LYS A 755 28.02 -18.00 27.61
C LYS A 755 28.61 -17.41 28.89
N GLU A 756 29.78 -17.91 29.30
CA GLU A 756 30.50 -17.35 30.45
C GLU A 756 30.95 -15.90 30.16
N HIS A 757 30.94 -15.09 31.22
CA HIS A 757 31.34 -13.68 31.18
C HIS A 757 32.83 -13.51 31.51
N ASN A 758 33.39 -12.34 31.20
CA ASN A 758 34.73 -12.00 31.66
C ASN A 758 34.76 -11.61 33.16
N ASN A 759 35.95 -11.29 33.69
CA ASN A 759 36.13 -10.93 35.11
C ASN A 759 35.34 -9.71 35.60
N TRP A 760 34.73 -8.92 34.69
CA TRP A 760 33.90 -7.77 35.01
C TRP A 760 32.40 -8.02 34.71
N GLU A 761 32.00 -9.28 34.58
CA GLU A 761 30.60 -9.68 34.33
C GLU A 761 30.03 -9.14 33.00
N ILE A 762 30.90 -8.93 32.01
CA ILE A 762 30.48 -8.52 30.65
C ILE A 762 30.47 -9.77 29.76
N TYR A 763 29.34 -9.98 29.09
CA TYR A 763 29.05 -11.16 28.29
C TYR A 763 29.26 -10.88 26.80
N ASP A 764 29.44 -11.95 26.04
CA ASP A 764 29.49 -11.95 24.56
C ASP A 764 30.62 -11.06 23.99
N MET A 765 31.69 -10.81 24.75
CA MET A 765 32.84 -10.01 24.29
C MET A 765 33.72 -10.75 23.26
N HIS A 766 33.45 -12.04 23.02
CA HIS A 766 34.25 -12.93 22.17
C HIS A 766 33.43 -13.65 21.08
N GLY A 767 32.33 -13.07 20.58
CA GLY A 767 31.55 -13.66 19.48
C GLY A 767 30.11 -13.14 19.43
N ASN A 768 29.21 -13.97 18.91
CA ASN A 768 27.79 -13.68 18.68
C ASN A 768 27.58 -12.62 17.57
N VAL A 769 28.01 -11.38 17.79
CA VAL A 769 28.01 -10.30 16.78
C VAL A 769 29.27 -9.45 16.88
N TRP A 770 29.75 -8.99 15.73
CA TRP A 770 30.73 -7.92 15.67
C TRP A 770 30.11 -6.64 16.24
N GLU A 771 30.85 -5.91 17.07
CA GLU A 771 30.36 -4.70 17.73
C GLU A 771 30.97 -3.44 17.13
N TRP A 772 30.12 -2.52 16.66
CA TRP A 772 30.54 -1.19 16.20
C TRP A 772 31.18 -0.36 17.32
N CYS A 773 32.35 0.22 17.00
CA CYS A 773 33.00 1.23 17.83
C CYS A 773 32.87 2.62 17.18
N ALA A 774 33.10 3.68 17.96
CA ALA A 774 33.08 5.07 17.47
C ALA A 774 34.26 5.41 16.55
N ASP A 775 35.35 4.65 16.63
CA ASP A 775 36.59 4.84 15.87
C ASP A 775 36.44 4.40 14.40
N SER A 776 37.12 5.10 13.49
CA SER A 776 37.28 4.60 12.12
C SER A 776 38.37 3.54 12.07
N TYR A 777 38.30 2.59 11.14
CA TYR A 777 39.33 1.58 11.00
C TYR A 777 40.66 2.18 10.49
N HIS A 778 41.77 1.77 11.08
CA HIS A 778 43.11 2.18 10.67
C HIS A 778 44.04 0.96 10.60
N GLU A 779 44.94 0.93 9.63
CA GLU A 779 45.81 -0.23 9.37
C GLU A 779 46.81 -0.56 10.48
N SER A 780 47.04 0.33 11.45
CA SER A 780 47.98 0.13 12.57
C SER A 780 47.84 1.27 13.60
N TYR A 781 48.17 1.01 14.87
CA TYR A 781 48.30 2.04 15.91
C TYR A 781 49.55 2.91 15.78
N ALA A 782 50.50 2.56 14.90
CA ALA A 782 51.74 3.32 14.72
C ALA A 782 51.49 4.78 14.27
N ARG A 783 50.38 5.00 13.55
CA ARG A 783 49.96 6.32 13.06
C ARG A 783 48.94 7.02 13.96
N LYS A 784 48.62 6.46 15.14
CA LYS A 784 47.67 7.07 16.08
C LYS A 784 48.25 8.39 16.60
N PRO A 785 47.56 9.55 16.41
CA PRO A 785 48.08 10.85 16.81
C PRO A 785 48.41 10.92 18.30
N ASP A 786 49.56 11.50 18.66
CA ASP A 786 50.07 11.49 20.03
C ASP A 786 49.11 12.12 21.06
N ASN A 787 48.30 13.10 20.64
CA ASN A 787 47.32 13.77 21.50
C ASN A 787 46.11 12.89 21.89
N ILE A 788 45.86 11.79 21.17
CA ILE A 788 44.77 10.83 21.47
C ILE A 788 45.29 9.42 21.74
N LYS A 789 46.56 9.13 21.44
CA LYS A 789 47.15 7.79 21.56
C LYS A 789 47.01 7.20 22.96
N GLY A 790 47.19 8.02 23.99
CA GLY A 790 47.06 7.61 25.40
C GLY A 790 45.68 7.86 26.03
N ASN A 791 44.67 8.30 25.28
CA ASN A 791 43.36 8.67 25.83
C ASN A 791 42.24 7.81 25.21
N ALA A 792 41.59 6.98 26.02
CA ALA A 792 40.52 6.12 25.55
C ALA A 792 39.21 6.86 25.26
N SER A 793 38.98 8.07 25.77
CA SER A 793 37.69 8.76 25.60
C SER A 793 37.55 9.54 24.30
N ILE A 794 38.61 9.58 23.48
CA ILE A 794 38.59 10.30 22.21
C ILE A 794 38.68 9.27 21.08
N PRO A 795 37.59 9.08 20.30
CA PRO A 795 37.62 8.19 19.14
C PRO A 795 38.65 8.65 18.10
N TRP A 796 39.33 7.69 17.47
CA TRP A 796 40.22 7.94 16.35
C TRP A 796 39.45 7.98 15.03
N TYR A 797 38.99 9.18 14.67
CA TYR A 797 38.34 9.41 13.38
C TYR A 797 39.34 9.41 12.22
N GLY A 798 38.96 8.77 11.11
CA GLY A 798 39.70 8.83 9.86
C GLY A 798 39.50 10.17 9.13
N GLY A 799 40.38 10.49 8.19
CA GLY A 799 40.17 11.62 7.27
C GLY A 799 38.98 11.38 6.33
N TYR A 800 38.53 12.42 5.61
CA TYR A 800 37.33 12.44 4.74
C TYR A 800 37.21 11.34 3.67
N ILE A 801 38.24 10.51 3.48
CA ILE A 801 38.36 9.49 2.43
C ILE A 801 38.25 8.07 3.01
N ASN A 802 38.29 7.89 4.34
CA ASN A 802 38.22 6.58 4.97
C ASN A 802 36.77 6.21 5.28
N THR A 803 36.22 5.25 4.53
CA THR A 803 34.83 4.79 4.67
C THR A 803 34.67 3.59 5.60
N LYS A 804 35.78 2.97 6.03
CA LYS A 804 35.76 1.75 6.85
C LYS A 804 35.57 2.08 8.33
N GLN A 805 34.51 1.53 8.93
CA GLN A 805 34.24 1.66 10.36
C GLN A 805 34.81 0.45 11.10
N LEU A 806 35.24 0.67 12.34
CA LEU A 806 35.90 -0.37 13.15
C LEU A 806 34.86 -1.29 13.83
N LEU A 807 35.17 -2.59 13.81
CA LEU A 807 34.43 -3.64 14.51
C LEU A 807 35.33 -4.41 15.47
N ARG A 808 34.76 -4.89 16.57
CA ARG A 808 35.45 -5.72 17.59
C ARG A 808 34.65 -6.97 17.96
N GLY A 809 35.33 -7.97 18.52
CA GLY A 809 34.71 -9.11 19.24
C GLY A 809 34.49 -10.40 18.46
N GLY A 810 34.42 -10.37 17.12
CA GLY A 810 34.00 -11.52 16.34
C GLY A 810 32.48 -11.68 16.31
N ALA A 811 31.96 -12.49 15.38
CA ALA A 811 30.54 -12.80 15.26
C ALA A 811 30.30 -14.32 15.26
N CYS A 812 29.03 -14.72 15.20
CA CYS A 812 28.62 -16.13 15.17
C CYS A 812 29.21 -16.92 13.99
N ASP A 813 29.58 -16.29 12.89
CA ASP A 813 30.20 -16.90 11.71
C ASP A 813 31.74 -16.76 11.67
N SER A 814 32.33 -16.22 12.74
CA SER A 814 33.75 -15.94 12.80
C SER A 814 34.56 -17.14 13.29
N TYR A 815 35.73 -17.34 12.70
CA TYR A 815 36.72 -18.31 13.19
C TYR A 815 37.29 -17.85 14.55
N PRO A 816 37.74 -18.77 15.42
CA PRO A 816 38.24 -18.46 16.77
C PRO A 816 39.27 -17.33 16.85
N GLY A 817 40.19 -17.24 15.89
CA GLY A 817 41.22 -16.21 15.86
C GLY A 817 40.71 -14.78 15.67
N LEU A 818 39.47 -14.61 15.19
CA LEU A 818 38.81 -13.31 15.02
C LEU A 818 38.11 -12.84 16.30
N CYS A 819 37.93 -13.73 17.27
CA CYS A 819 37.27 -13.46 18.56
C CYS A 819 38.25 -12.96 19.65
N ARG A 820 39.52 -12.74 19.32
CA ARG A 820 40.54 -12.31 20.30
C ARG A 820 40.29 -10.90 20.81
N SER A 821 40.74 -10.61 22.03
CA SER A 821 40.56 -9.29 22.66
C SER A 821 41.14 -8.14 21.82
N ALA A 822 42.28 -8.36 21.17
CA ALA A 822 42.96 -7.35 20.35
C ALA A 822 42.55 -7.38 18.87
N TYR A 823 41.77 -8.35 18.40
CA TYR A 823 41.45 -8.44 16.97
C TYR A 823 40.65 -7.22 16.51
N ARG A 824 41.03 -6.69 15.35
CA ARG A 824 40.40 -5.51 14.73
C ARG A 824 39.74 -5.89 13.41
N GLY A 825 38.42 -5.83 13.37
CA GLY A 825 37.63 -5.96 12.15
C GLY A 825 37.34 -4.62 11.50
N ASP A 826 36.98 -4.64 10.23
CA ASP A 826 36.51 -3.46 9.50
C ASP A 826 35.38 -3.83 8.55
N SER A 827 34.47 -2.88 8.35
CA SER A 827 33.48 -2.99 7.28
C SER A 827 33.05 -1.61 6.78
N ASP A 828 32.77 -1.52 5.49
CA ASP A 828 32.09 -0.42 4.81
C ASP A 828 30.66 -0.79 4.36
N VAL A 829 30.25 -2.04 4.58
CA VAL A 829 28.94 -2.59 4.21
C VAL A 829 28.16 -3.15 5.41
N LEU A 830 26.84 -3.16 5.29
CA LEU A 830 25.94 -3.85 6.22
C LEU A 830 26.16 -5.37 6.14
N GLY A 831 26.19 -6.05 7.30
CA GLY A 831 26.42 -7.48 7.40
C GLY A 831 25.52 -8.12 8.47
N TYR A 832 25.13 -9.37 8.25
CA TYR A 832 24.22 -10.15 9.11
C TYR A 832 24.83 -10.54 10.48
N GLY A 833 26.10 -10.23 10.70
CA GLY A 833 26.80 -10.39 11.99
C GLY A 833 27.20 -9.05 12.64
N HIS A 834 26.75 -7.90 12.12
CA HIS A 834 27.13 -6.58 12.65
C HIS A 834 26.07 -6.05 13.60
N GLY A 835 26.40 -6.00 14.88
CA GLY A 835 25.61 -5.42 15.97
C GLY A 835 26.39 -4.33 16.69
N PHE A 836 26.00 -4.02 17.93
CA PHE A 836 26.70 -3.05 18.75
C PHE A 836 26.33 -3.16 20.24
N ARG A 837 27.15 -2.50 21.06
CA ARG A 837 26.95 -2.28 22.48
C ARG A 837 27.03 -0.79 22.78
N VAL A 838 26.43 -0.36 23.88
CA VAL A 838 26.44 1.04 24.30
C VAL A 838 27.32 1.27 25.51
N VAL A 839 27.87 2.47 25.61
CA VAL A 839 28.46 3.01 26.84
C VAL A 839 27.67 4.23 27.29
N CYS A 840 27.71 4.52 28.59
CA CYS A 840 27.17 5.72 29.19
C CYS A 840 28.26 6.44 29.96
N ASP A 841 28.43 7.74 29.72
CA ASP A 841 29.36 8.53 30.50
C ASP A 841 28.84 8.70 31.94
N LEU A 842 29.75 8.67 32.91
CA LEU A 842 29.44 9.02 34.29
C LEU A 842 29.42 10.55 34.46
N PRO A 843 28.51 11.10 35.27
CA PRO A 843 28.36 12.54 35.48
C PRO A 843 29.55 13.21 36.19
#